data_AF-A0A2G8JZ60-F1
#
_entry.id   AF-A0A2G8JZ60-F1
#
_cell.length_a   1.000
_cell.length_b   1.000
_cell.length_c   1.000
_cell.angle_alpha   90.00
_cell.angle_beta   90.00
_cell.angle_gamma   90.00
#
_symmetry.space_group_name_H-M   'P 1'
#
loop_
_entity.id
_entity.type
_entity.pdbx_description
1 polymer ?
#
loop_
_entity_poly.entity_id
_entity_poly.type
_entity_poly.pdbx_seq_one_letter_code
_entity_poly.pdbx_strand_id
1 'polypeptide(L)'
;MGDGSALVIVFHDQCIVDRLDELCRWIWQRLAHGSTKCDSMQSFSKLQLPEHISDSSNHHVTFAEENDNLSNDDINENVNISGIQGESLSKAEVIHDCDIGQTPVNTDSMYGEHSGESLSKAEVIHDCDIGQTPVNTDSMYGEHSGESLSKAEVIHDCDIGQTPVNTDSMYGEHSGESLSNAEVIHDCDIGQTPVNTDSMYGEHSGESLSNAEVIHDCDIGQTSVNTDSMYGEHSGESLSNAEVIHDCDIGQTPVNTDSMYGEHSGESLSNAEVIHDCDIGQTSVNTDSMYGEHSMFWKDKCDIPIFETGRESRYSIDEAVNILLKESKKVQLCSTHPLKVRENASFLIDISGYRNWEDIKTDMNGVFNVTLRNATWTISVHDDITGTKVGCEVLYKRREKLEDRAQYHVTQHFKRNKSSPDLVRSIHLRDHKGNIVNNCALLQYYVTGGKDVHLVVGSHGNAKRSKKPFYPCAKSVHEIMQEKVASEAPSKVYQFLHGEAGGPMEQANAGYLPRSKHQLYDVKWRMKKFADPVDELLVYAKHKDKTIVLHHSDVPNDLWILGDQIMCHDLGKFTSSSLLSFPFSVDPTFNFGSFEVTPIVYKHLFLKSKATGEPPVFLGPTMIHHKKDYSTFKTLSSVCVASCKDLEVAKGFVTDGEVGLFQAFESDIPLAKHLRCFKHFENNCREKLRSIGIQARKDQRFFLQKVFGMKGKSKGILDAEDDIELKVLLDGMKGDVDAREEMLLGSKREEYKPVFHGYLVSHFDVMKENMIGNVRRKAGLPNGPDGNPMRCYTNMSESMNHVLKRTKEVSQSPGTKRGLNKLQFTKNVFEVVVEEQRRELALSVADLSDIYELADVAQHCKIGQETWFDMAKEERELFIKQFHEMSIESAFAKKPLRIHNLPISERQEFLDLSIDLVKKLTEEFSYSLETASEIYHSALKLVNTPTAVQKKTSLDPILNKKYEVATIHRKHGRVECIANKDHISCRCGCFKFDGICKHSIAVAELEGILQKHLINIKKKRGSKRSRTELLEGNIDKEYAGKKGARNKNRYKRPPGNEQTNSASNDVCYSAIHHNDNLFVVQLLSKSAKQCKTCGVDFCHRQKIIPFDLVLEHKERWYFPLHGDWGKKQASTKEASRFYHPDFEKCIKPRFSYFTAEYLSVPDAVKQKLHQSHRDLLNREFNLNL
;
A
#
# COMPACT_ATOMS: atom_id res chain seq x y z
N MET A 1 34.35 39.90 -44.08
CA MET A 1 34.78 38.55 -44.50
C MET A 1 34.09 37.59 -43.53
N GLY A 2 33.21 36.68 -43.94
CA GLY A 2 32.93 36.13 -45.28
C GLY A 2 33.29 34.64 -45.24
N ASP A 3 32.39 33.72 -44.90
CA ASP A 3 31.23 33.20 -45.67
C ASP A 3 31.58 31.80 -46.26
N GLY A 4 30.62 30.88 -46.37
CA GLY A 4 30.89 29.44 -46.58
C GLY A 4 29.70 28.46 -46.57
N SER A 5 28.49 28.95 -46.88
CA SER A 5 27.34 28.25 -47.52
C SER A 5 27.24 26.69 -47.57
N ALA A 6 26.30 26.16 -46.77
CA ALA A 6 25.08 25.41 -47.14
C ALA A 6 25.03 24.22 -48.16
N LEU A 7 24.33 23.14 -47.74
CA LEU A 7 23.27 22.38 -48.49
C LEU A 7 22.53 21.41 -47.52
N VAL A 8 21.21 21.17 -47.45
CA VAL A 8 19.95 21.50 -48.17
C VAL A 8 19.39 20.44 -49.16
N ILE A 9 18.46 19.59 -48.67
CA ILE A 9 17.31 18.93 -49.35
C ILE A 9 16.21 18.82 -48.26
N VAL A 10 15.15 19.65 -48.21
CA VAL A 10 14.00 19.90 -49.11
C VAL A 10 12.78 19.02 -48.79
N PHE A 11 11.71 19.69 -48.31
CA PHE A 11 10.35 19.45 -48.76
C PHE A 11 9.82 20.74 -49.39
N HIS A 12 9.05 20.61 -50.45
CA HIS A 12 8.53 21.73 -51.23
C HIS A 12 7.15 22.13 -50.68
N ASP A 13 6.98 23.37 -50.23
CA ASP A 13 5.67 24.02 -50.25
C ASP A 13 5.84 25.54 -50.45
N GLN A 14 5.35 26.03 -51.58
CA GLN A 14 5.39 27.46 -51.92
C GLN A 14 4.48 28.29 -51.00
N CYS A 15 3.40 27.66 -50.49
CA CYS A 15 2.35 28.32 -49.72
C CYS A 15 2.83 28.90 -48.38
N ILE A 16 4.01 28.51 -47.87
CA ILE A 16 4.54 29.04 -46.59
C ILE A 16 5.29 30.36 -46.78
N VAL A 17 6.02 30.54 -47.89
CA VAL A 17 6.73 31.80 -48.17
C VAL A 17 5.73 32.88 -48.55
N ASP A 18 4.81 32.55 -49.46
CA ASP A 18 3.75 33.46 -49.90
C ASP A 18 2.89 33.92 -48.70
N ARG A 19 2.59 33.02 -47.75
CA ARG A 19 1.85 33.36 -46.52
C ARG A 19 2.61 34.22 -45.52
N LEU A 20 3.93 34.15 -45.44
CA LEU A 20 4.71 35.08 -44.59
C LEU A 20 4.70 36.48 -45.20
N ASP A 21 4.74 36.59 -46.51
CA ASP A 21 4.66 37.86 -47.23
C ASP A 21 3.22 38.41 -47.29
N GLU A 22 2.19 37.55 -47.26
CA GLU A 22 0.80 37.94 -46.95
C GLU A 22 0.66 38.41 -45.49
N LEU A 23 1.24 37.70 -44.51
CA LEU A 23 1.13 38.06 -43.09
C LEU A 23 1.80 39.41 -42.80
N CYS A 24 2.98 39.67 -43.38
CA CYS A 24 3.63 40.98 -43.29
C CYS A 24 2.78 42.09 -43.94
N ARG A 25 2.16 41.84 -45.11
CA ARG A 25 1.22 42.81 -45.72
C ARG A 25 -0.05 43.00 -44.89
N TRP A 26 -0.59 41.96 -44.28
CA TRP A 26 -1.79 42.00 -43.44
C TRP A 26 -1.54 42.80 -42.16
N ILE A 27 -0.38 42.62 -41.52
CA ILE A 27 0.06 43.43 -40.37
C ILE A 27 0.22 44.90 -40.80
N TRP A 28 0.89 45.18 -41.92
CA TRP A 28 1.05 46.56 -42.41
C TRP A 28 -0.26 47.22 -42.86
N GLN A 29 -1.20 46.46 -43.43
CA GLN A 29 -2.52 46.98 -43.82
C GLN A 29 -3.40 47.28 -42.59
N ARG A 30 -3.35 46.44 -41.54
CA ARG A 30 -4.06 46.73 -40.28
C ARG A 30 -3.46 47.89 -39.49
N LEU A 31 -2.15 48.13 -39.60
CA LEU A 31 -1.50 49.30 -38.98
C LEU A 31 -1.61 50.60 -39.82
N ALA A 32 -2.17 50.53 -41.04
CA ALA A 32 -2.31 51.69 -41.94
C ALA A 32 -3.76 52.16 -42.15
N HIS A 33 -4.76 51.33 -41.84
CA HIS A 33 -6.18 51.71 -41.90
C HIS A 33 -6.96 51.15 -40.69
N GLY A 34 -7.00 51.93 -39.62
CA GLY A 34 -7.83 51.72 -38.42
C GLY A 34 -8.82 52.86 -38.14
N SER A 35 -8.94 53.84 -39.03
CA SER A 35 -9.92 54.94 -38.96
C SER A 35 -10.74 55.01 -40.26
N THR A 36 -11.84 55.78 -40.19
CA THR A 36 -12.93 55.96 -41.19
C THR A 36 -13.86 54.76 -41.44
N LYS A 37 -15.02 54.77 -40.74
CA LYS A 37 -16.30 54.51 -41.41
C LYS A 37 -16.50 55.59 -42.51
N CYS A 38 -17.27 55.30 -43.55
CA CYS A 38 -17.65 56.30 -44.57
C CYS A 38 -19.14 56.17 -44.93
N ASP A 39 -19.90 57.11 -44.37
CA ASP A 39 -21.04 57.85 -44.94
C ASP A 39 -22.22 57.12 -45.59
N SER A 40 -23.40 57.33 -44.99
CA SER A 40 -24.55 57.83 -45.76
C SER A 40 -25.47 58.70 -44.88
N MET A 41 -25.80 59.91 -45.37
CA MET A 41 -26.60 60.97 -44.69
C MET A 41 -25.83 61.65 -43.53
N GLN A 42 -25.53 62.96 -43.52
CA GLN A 42 -26.26 64.19 -43.91
C GLN A 42 -27.53 64.41 -43.06
N SER A 43 -27.79 65.60 -42.48
CA SER A 43 -27.36 66.96 -42.89
C SER A 43 -27.37 67.98 -41.73
N PHE A 44 -26.88 69.19 -42.01
CA PHE A 44 -26.76 70.37 -41.13
C PHE A 44 -25.67 70.31 -40.04
N SER A 45 -24.94 71.39 -39.76
CA SER A 45 -23.92 72.01 -40.64
C SER A 45 -23.23 73.20 -39.96
N LYS A 46 -21.90 73.25 -40.05
CA LYS A 46 -21.09 74.48 -40.10
C LYS A 46 -21.46 75.63 -39.15
N LEU A 47 -20.65 75.79 -38.11
CA LEU A 47 -20.04 77.08 -37.82
C LEU A 47 -18.52 76.90 -37.75
N GLN A 48 -17.78 77.92 -38.19
CA GLN A 48 -16.32 77.93 -38.30
C GLN A 48 -15.90 79.41 -38.36
N LEU A 49 -15.09 79.85 -37.40
CA LEU A 49 -14.35 81.14 -37.29
C LEU A 49 -13.95 81.31 -35.80
N PRO A 50 -12.85 82.02 -35.45
CA PRO A 50 -11.50 81.90 -35.99
C PRO A 50 -10.43 81.80 -34.88
N GLU A 51 -9.16 81.67 -35.28
CA GLU A 51 -8.00 81.92 -34.40
C GLU A 51 -8.04 83.36 -33.85
N HIS A 52 -7.79 83.57 -32.54
CA HIS A 52 -6.96 84.70 -32.08
C HIS A 52 -6.41 84.49 -30.65
N ILE A 53 -5.25 85.12 -30.40
CA ILE A 53 -4.39 84.95 -29.21
C ILE A 53 -4.66 86.04 -28.16
N SER A 54 -4.62 85.66 -26.86
CA SER A 54 -4.49 86.49 -25.64
C SER A 54 -5.62 87.51 -25.36
N ASP A 55 -5.87 87.97 -24.11
CA ASP A 55 -5.04 88.03 -22.88
C ASP A 55 -5.89 87.79 -21.62
N SER A 56 -5.24 87.39 -20.52
CA SER A 56 -5.83 87.29 -19.19
C SER A 56 -6.11 88.67 -18.55
N SER A 57 -7.24 88.80 -17.83
CA SER A 57 -7.33 89.72 -16.68
C SER A 57 -8.57 89.47 -15.80
N ASN A 58 -8.30 89.05 -14.57
CA ASN A 58 -9.23 88.74 -13.49
C ASN A 58 -10.10 89.95 -13.07
N HIS A 59 -11.28 89.68 -12.51
CA HIS A 59 -12.02 90.59 -11.63
C HIS A 59 -12.61 89.82 -10.43
N HIS A 60 -12.10 90.07 -9.21
CA HIS A 60 -12.70 89.57 -7.98
C HIS A 60 -14.10 90.16 -7.75
N VAL A 61 -15.03 89.35 -7.23
CA VAL A 61 -16.18 89.79 -6.42
C VAL A 61 -16.32 88.84 -5.21
N THR A 62 -16.98 89.29 -4.14
CA THR A 62 -17.09 88.58 -2.85
C THR A 62 -18.53 88.56 -2.33
N PHE A 63 -18.92 87.45 -1.69
CA PHE A 63 -20.03 87.27 -0.71
C PHE A 63 -21.41 87.90 -0.99
N ALA A 64 -22.46 87.07 -0.91
CA ALA A 64 -23.83 87.50 -0.66
C ALA A 64 -24.51 86.57 0.37
N GLU A 65 -25.31 87.15 1.28
CA GLU A 65 -26.22 86.42 2.18
C GLU A 65 -27.58 86.16 1.49
N GLU A 66 -28.41 85.33 2.14
CA GLU A 66 -29.80 85.00 1.79
C GLU A 66 -30.59 86.16 1.13
N ASN A 67 -31.21 85.90 -0.03
CA ASN A 67 -32.33 86.72 -0.52
C ASN A 67 -33.39 85.83 -1.22
N ASP A 68 -34.54 85.68 -0.57
CA ASP A 68 -35.76 85.19 -1.20
C ASP A 68 -36.19 86.10 -2.38
N ASN A 69 -36.95 85.52 -3.31
CA ASN A 69 -37.72 86.16 -4.40
C ASN A 69 -36.94 86.56 -5.67
N LEU A 70 -36.81 85.62 -6.60
CA LEU A 70 -37.17 85.89 -7.99
C LEU A 70 -38.50 85.18 -8.29
N SER A 71 -39.34 85.80 -9.13
CA SER A 71 -40.69 85.33 -9.43
C SER A 71 -40.73 84.52 -10.73
N ASN A 72 -41.52 83.45 -10.76
CA ASN A 72 -41.93 82.79 -12.00
C ASN A 72 -42.46 83.82 -13.02
N ASP A 73 -41.76 83.95 -14.15
CA ASP A 73 -42.28 83.87 -15.52
C ASP A 73 -41.08 84.09 -16.49
N ASP A 74 -40.99 83.32 -17.57
CA ASP A 74 -40.02 83.42 -18.68
C ASP A 74 -38.49 83.28 -18.38
N ILE A 75 -38.02 82.06 -18.03
CA ILE A 75 -36.66 81.58 -18.38
C ILE A 75 -36.73 80.11 -18.86
N ASN A 76 -37.04 79.90 -20.14
CA ASN A 76 -36.82 78.65 -20.87
C ASN A 76 -35.71 78.89 -21.90
N GLU A 77 -34.47 79.07 -21.41
CA GLU A 77 -33.27 79.18 -22.24
C GLU A 77 -32.18 78.29 -21.64
N ASN A 78 -31.50 77.51 -22.50
CA ASN A 78 -30.45 76.57 -22.11
C ASN A 78 -29.33 77.31 -21.36
N VAL A 79 -29.00 76.89 -20.14
CA VAL A 79 -27.91 77.49 -19.37
C VAL A 79 -26.60 76.85 -19.83
N ASN A 80 -25.75 77.63 -20.46
CA ASN A 80 -24.47 77.19 -21.02
C ASN A 80 -23.43 78.26 -20.69
N ILE A 81 -22.47 77.91 -19.83
CA ILE A 81 -21.46 78.81 -19.28
C ILE A 81 -20.10 78.20 -19.60
N SER A 82 -19.32 78.89 -20.44
CA SER A 82 -18.00 78.41 -20.87
C SER A 82 -16.88 79.10 -20.08
N GLY A 83 -16.33 78.39 -19.08
CA GLY A 83 -15.03 78.60 -18.43
C GLY A 83 -14.70 80.00 -17.86
N ILE A 84 -14.70 80.12 -16.53
CA ILE A 84 -14.12 81.27 -15.82
C ILE A 84 -12.67 80.98 -15.41
N GLN A 85 -11.68 81.44 -16.20
CA GLN A 85 -10.27 81.34 -15.80
C GLN A 85 -9.94 82.23 -14.59
N GLY A 86 -9.90 81.63 -13.40
CA GLY A 86 -9.61 82.27 -12.11
C GLY A 86 -8.14 82.36 -11.73
N GLU A 87 -7.83 83.11 -10.65
CA GLU A 87 -6.53 83.05 -9.95
C GLU A 87 -6.64 82.10 -8.75
N SER A 88 -5.68 81.17 -8.60
CA SER A 88 -5.67 80.11 -7.58
C SER A 88 -6.12 80.56 -6.18
N LEU A 89 -7.32 80.14 -5.79
CA LEU A 89 -7.91 80.49 -4.50
C LEU A 89 -7.17 79.80 -3.35
N SER A 90 -6.93 80.53 -2.25
CA SER A 90 -6.41 79.93 -1.02
C SER A 90 -6.70 80.75 0.24
N LYS A 91 -6.90 80.03 1.37
CA LYS A 91 -7.17 80.54 2.73
C LYS A 91 -8.58 81.11 2.98
N ALA A 92 -9.59 80.51 2.38
CA ALA A 92 -10.96 80.57 2.93
C ALA A 92 -11.14 79.43 3.96
N GLU A 93 -12.17 79.49 4.81
CA GLU A 93 -12.56 78.35 5.66
C GLU A 93 -13.29 77.30 4.80
N VAL A 94 -14.24 77.74 3.96
CA VAL A 94 -14.88 76.91 2.92
C VAL A 94 -14.68 77.57 1.55
N ILE A 95 -14.38 76.76 0.54
CA ILE A 95 -14.45 77.12 -0.88
C ILE A 95 -15.63 76.36 -1.50
N HIS A 96 -16.45 77.06 -2.28
CA HIS A 96 -17.35 76.47 -3.27
C HIS A 96 -16.94 77.08 -4.61
N ASP A 97 -16.31 76.30 -5.48
CA ASP A 97 -16.25 76.62 -6.91
C ASP A 97 -17.41 75.92 -7.62
N CYS A 98 -17.96 76.61 -8.62
CA CYS A 98 -19.15 76.16 -9.35
C CYS A 98 -19.50 77.12 -10.50
N ASP A 99 -19.46 76.66 -11.75
CA ASP A 99 -19.82 77.46 -12.93
C ASP A 99 -21.35 77.73 -13.00
N ILE A 100 -22.20 76.71 -12.77
CA ILE A 100 -23.67 76.85 -12.77
C ILE A 100 -24.22 76.87 -11.35
N GLY A 101 -24.16 78.04 -10.72
CA GLY A 101 -24.32 78.29 -9.27
C GLY A 101 -25.31 77.44 -8.47
N GLN A 102 -24.74 76.62 -7.57
CA GLN A 102 -25.27 75.97 -6.35
C GLN A 102 -26.62 75.23 -6.38
N THR A 103 -27.75 75.87 -6.76
CA THR A 103 -29.08 75.22 -6.73
C THR A 103 -29.97 75.60 -7.94
N PRO A 104 -29.68 75.08 -9.15
CA PRO A 104 -30.53 75.32 -10.32
C PRO A 104 -31.90 74.63 -10.21
N VAL A 105 -32.98 75.27 -10.69
CA VAL A 105 -34.35 74.71 -10.57
C VAL A 105 -35.19 74.99 -11.83
N ASN A 106 -35.85 73.95 -12.37
CA ASN A 106 -36.71 73.98 -13.58
C ASN A 106 -35.97 74.47 -14.85
N THR A 107 -34.98 73.72 -15.32
CA THR A 107 -34.13 74.07 -16.47
C THR A 107 -34.19 73.01 -17.58
N ASP A 108 -34.38 73.42 -18.84
CA ASP A 108 -34.50 72.46 -19.97
C ASP A 108 -33.18 71.70 -20.22
N SER A 109 -32.04 72.41 -20.20
CA SER A 109 -30.71 71.79 -20.27
C SER A 109 -29.66 72.65 -19.61
N MET A 110 -28.67 72.03 -18.96
CA MET A 110 -27.50 72.71 -18.40
C MET A 110 -26.20 72.08 -18.90
N TYR A 111 -25.23 72.93 -19.24
CA TYR A 111 -23.90 72.55 -19.75
C TYR A 111 -22.83 73.39 -19.04
N GLY A 112 -22.03 72.74 -18.20
CA GLY A 112 -20.79 73.27 -17.64
C GLY A 112 -19.58 72.66 -18.35
N GLU A 113 -18.45 73.37 -18.32
CA GLU A 113 -17.18 72.97 -18.93
C GLU A 113 -16.06 73.67 -18.15
N HIS A 114 -15.42 72.97 -17.22
CA HIS A 114 -14.46 73.55 -16.26
C HIS A 114 -13.00 73.18 -16.59
N SER A 115 -12.10 74.16 -16.45
CA SER A 115 -10.64 73.96 -16.61
C SER A 115 -9.83 75.13 -16.02
N GLY A 116 -8.98 74.85 -15.02
CA GLY A 116 -8.36 75.88 -14.18
C GLY A 116 -6.96 75.58 -13.61
N GLU A 117 -6.63 76.18 -12.45
CA GLU A 117 -5.32 76.05 -11.77
C GLU A 117 -5.40 76.12 -10.21
N SER A 118 -5.51 74.95 -9.57
CA SER A 118 -5.02 74.62 -8.22
C SER A 118 -5.69 75.34 -7.02
N LEU A 119 -6.92 74.97 -6.68
CA LEU A 119 -7.53 75.32 -5.38
C LEU A 119 -6.74 74.70 -4.20
N SER A 120 -6.43 75.47 -3.15
CA SER A 120 -5.74 74.89 -1.98
C SER A 120 -5.77 75.68 -0.67
N LYS A 121 -5.66 74.97 0.46
CA LYS A 121 -5.60 75.55 1.83
C LYS A 121 -6.94 76.16 2.25
N ALA A 122 -7.96 75.31 2.34
CA ALA A 122 -9.22 75.58 3.03
C ALA A 122 -9.43 74.54 4.16
N GLU A 123 -10.53 74.61 4.91
CA GLU A 123 -10.99 73.49 5.74
C GLU A 123 -11.84 72.55 4.86
N VAL A 124 -12.78 73.10 4.08
CA VAL A 124 -13.56 72.33 3.07
C VAL A 124 -13.42 72.95 1.68
N ILE A 125 -13.26 72.12 0.66
CA ILE A 125 -13.45 72.47 -0.76
C ILE A 125 -14.65 71.67 -1.28
N HIS A 126 -15.58 72.37 -1.93
CA HIS A 126 -16.50 71.79 -2.90
C HIS A 126 -16.13 72.35 -4.27
N ASP A 127 -15.86 71.48 -5.23
CA ASP A 127 -15.81 71.80 -6.67
C ASP A 127 -16.97 71.06 -7.37
N CYS A 128 -17.54 71.66 -8.43
CA CYS A 128 -18.75 71.18 -9.11
C CYS A 128 -19.20 72.08 -10.28
N ASP A 129 -19.06 71.65 -11.54
CA ASP A 129 -19.56 72.36 -12.74
C ASP A 129 -21.04 72.78 -12.59
N ILE A 130 -21.91 71.81 -12.27
CA ILE A 130 -23.37 71.98 -12.23
C ILE A 130 -23.92 71.87 -10.80
N GLY A 131 -23.76 72.97 -10.07
CA GLY A 131 -24.57 73.41 -8.92
C GLY A 131 -25.11 72.34 -7.97
N GLN A 132 -24.32 72.00 -6.94
CA GLN A 132 -24.59 71.17 -5.74
C GLN A 132 -25.94 70.42 -5.61
N THR A 133 -27.11 71.08 -5.73
CA THR A 133 -28.41 70.37 -5.78
C THR A 133 -29.31 70.86 -6.93
N PRO A 134 -29.22 70.29 -8.15
CA PRO A 134 -30.12 70.58 -9.26
C PRO A 134 -31.52 69.95 -9.06
N VAL A 135 -32.59 70.64 -9.46
CA VAL A 135 -33.97 70.15 -9.27
C VAL A 135 -34.87 70.40 -10.48
N ASN A 136 -35.49 69.34 -11.02
CA ASN A 136 -36.32 69.34 -12.23
C ASN A 136 -35.54 69.85 -13.46
N THR A 137 -34.77 68.98 -14.10
CA THR A 137 -33.94 69.35 -15.27
C THR A 137 -33.98 68.23 -16.32
N ASP A 138 -34.31 68.50 -17.59
CA ASP A 138 -34.42 67.41 -18.57
C ASP A 138 -33.03 66.83 -18.93
N SER A 139 -31.98 67.67 -18.95
CA SER A 139 -30.62 67.22 -19.31
C SER A 139 -29.50 68.02 -18.64
N MET A 140 -28.46 67.34 -18.17
CA MET A 140 -27.24 67.93 -17.60
C MET A 140 -25.98 67.29 -18.21
N TYR A 141 -24.98 68.12 -18.51
CA TYR A 141 -23.68 67.72 -19.05
C TYR A 141 -22.57 68.51 -18.34
N GLY A 142 -21.68 67.82 -17.63
CA GLY A 142 -20.43 68.38 -17.08
C GLY A 142 -19.23 67.80 -17.82
N GLU A 143 -18.13 68.55 -17.87
CA GLU A 143 -16.87 68.15 -18.52
C GLU A 143 -15.72 68.93 -17.87
N HIS A 144 -14.89 68.24 -17.09
CA HIS A 144 -13.91 68.86 -16.18
C HIS A 144 -12.51 68.30 -16.44
N SER A 145 -11.50 69.20 -16.47
CA SER A 145 -10.11 68.79 -16.72
C SER A 145 -8.99 69.77 -16.30
N GLY A 146 -7.97 69.22 -15.63
CA GLY A 146 -6.62 69.77 -15.49
C GLY A 146 -6.30 70.59 -14.22
N GLU A 147 -7.20 70.60 -13.25
CA GLU A 147 -7.08 71.17 -11.90
C GLU A 147 -6.10 70.39 -10.98
N SER A 148 -6.03 70.78 -9.71
CA SER A 148 -5.18 70.13 -8.68
C SER A 148 -5.60 70.49 -7.26
N LEU A 149 -6.75 69.97 -6.81
CA LEU A 149 -7.31 70.24 -5.49
C LEU A 149 -6.41 69.70 -4.37
N SER A 150 -5.97 70.56 -3.42
CA SER A 150 -5.08 70.06 -2.36
C SER A 150 -5.01 70.83 -1.05
N LYS A 151 -4.67 70.12 0.04
CA LYS A 151 -4.43 70.70 1.39
C LYS A 151 -5.72 71.29 1.98
N ALA A 152 -6.79 70.53 1.96
CA ALA A 152 -8.01 70.78 2.74
C ALA A 152 -8.09 69.80 3.93
N GLU A 153 -9.11 69.91 4.78
CA GLU A 153 -9.51 68.79 5.65
C GLU A 153 -10.45 67.86 4.86
N VAL A 154 -11.45 68.42 4.15
CA VAL A 154 -12.33 67.68 3.23
C VAL A 154 -12.29 68.28 1.83
N ILE A 155 -12.21 67.43 0.81
CA ILE A 155 -12.50 67.77 -0.59
C ILE A 155 -13.75 66.98 -1.03
N HIS A 156 -14.68 67.66 -1.68
CA HIS A 156 -15.72 67.06 -2.48
C HIS A 156 -15.59 67.55 -3.92
N ASP A 157 -15.30 66.64 -4.85
CA ASP A 157 -15.36 66.86 -6.29
C ASP A 157 -16.60 66.17 -6.87
N CYS A 158 -17.20 66.74 -7.92
CA CYS A 158 -18.45 66.27 -8.55
C CYS A 158 -18.93 67.17 -9.71
N ASP A 159 -18.67 66.83 -10.98
CA ASP A 159 -19.15 67.59 -12.17
C ASP A 159 -20.65 67.95 -12.06
N ILE A 160 -21.50 66.94 -11.84
CA ILE A 160 -22.96 67.09 -11.77
C ILE A 160 -23.45 66.93 -10.32
N GLY A 161 -23.30 68.02 -9.57
CA GLY A 161 -24.10 68.41 -8.39
C GLY A 161 -24.43 67.31 -7.38
N GLN A 162 -23.77 67.29 -6.22
CA GLN A 162 -23.91 66.32 -5.12
C GLN A 162 -25.28 65.63 -4.91
N THR A 163 -26.44 66.31 -5.04
CA THR A 163 -27.77 65.67 -4.95
C THR A 163 -28.76 66.14 -6.06
N PRO A 164 -28.76 65.53 -7.26
CA PRO A 164 -29.72 65.86 -8.32
C PRO A 164 -31.09 65.24 -8.07
N VAL A 165 -32.18 65.96 -8.39
CA VAL A 165 -33.56 65.51 -8.11
C VAL A 165 -34.50 65.74 -9.30
N ASN A 166 -35.12 64.66 -9.79
CA ASN A 166 -35.96 64.62 -10.99
C ASN A 166 -35.21 65.10 -12.25
N THR A 167 -34.48 64.19 -12.88
CA THR A 167 -33.65 64.52 -14.06
C THR A 167 -33.74 63.42 -15.11
N ASP A 168 -34.14 63.73 -16.34
CA ASP A 168 -34.30 62.68 -17.37
C ASP A 168 -32.92 62.13 -17.80
N SER A 169 -31.89 62.97 -17.90
CA SER A 169 -30.54 62.53 -18.32
C SER A 169 -29.38 63.32 -17.71
N MET A 170 -28.30 62.62 -17.31
CA MET A 170 -27.03 63.20 -16.84
C MET A 170 -25.83 62.55 -17.54
N TYR A 171 -24.84 63.37 -17.92
CA TYR A 171 -23.58 62.96 -18.55
C TYR A 171 -22.40 63.68 -17.90
N GLY A 172 -21.44 62.95 -17.33
CA GLY A 172 -20.19 63.50 -16.80
C GLY A 172 -19.00 62.93 -17.58
N GLU A 173 -17.97 63.74 -17.81
CA GLU A 173 -16.72 63.32 -18.47
C GLU A 173 -15.53 64.00 -17.80
N HIS A 174 -14.75 63.22 -17.06
CA HIS A 174 -13.72 63.71 -16.12
C HIS A 174 -12.32 63.28 -16.59
N SER A 175 -11.33 64.20 -16.63
CA SER A 175 -9.99 63.79 -17.07
C SER A 175 -8.76 64.57 -16.56
N GLY A 176 -7.74 63.81 -16.14
CA GLY A 176 -6.36 64.29 -15.97
C GLY A 176 -6.03 65.02 -14.66
N GLU A 177 -6.88 64.85 -13.65
CA GLU A 177 -6.87 65.53 -12.35
C GLU A 177 -5.78 65.04 -11.35
N SER A 178 -5.72 65.68 -10.17
CA SER A 178 -4.74 65.37 -9.12
C SER A 178 -5.14 65.81 -7.70
N LEU A 179 -6.21 65.21 -7.16
CA LEU A 179 -6.66 65.46 -5.79
C LEU A 179 -5.67 64.92 -4.74
N SER A 180 -5.19 65.76 -3.81
CA SER A 180 -4.19 65.29 -2.83
C SER A 180 -4.03 66.05 -1.52
N ASN A 181 -3.52 65.33 -0.49
CA ASN A 181 -3.19 65.89 0.83
C ASN A 181 -4.42 66.46 1.58
N ALA A 182 -5.50 65.68 1.69
CA ALA A 182 -6.67 65.99 2.53
C ALA A 182 -6.74 65.07 3.76
N GLU A 183 -7.74 65.22 4.64
CA GLU A 183 -8.12 64.12 5.55
C GLU A 183 -9.14 63.20 4.85
N VAL A 184 -10.14 63.76 4.17
CA VAL A 184 -11.09 63.01 3.34
C VAL A 184 -11.18 63.60 1.93
N ILE A 185 -11.18 62.73 0.92
CA ILE A 185 -11.57 63.05 -0.47
C ILE A 185 -12.86 62.29 -0.77
N HIS A 186 -13.85 62.97 -1.33
CA HIS A 186 -14.99 62.38 -2.00
C HIS A 186 -14.96 62.78 -3.47
N ASP A 187 -14.93 61.81 -4.35
CA ASP A 187 -14.93 61.96 -5.80
C ASP A 187 -16.18 61.28 -6.40
N CYS A 188 -16.79 61.91 -7.42
CA CYS A 188 -18.05 61.45 -8.02
C CYS A 188 -18.53 62.33 -9.20
N ASP A 189 -18.13 62.05 -10.45
CA ASP A 189 -18.55 62.75 -11.68
C ASP A 189 -20.06 63.09 -11.65
N ILE A 190 -20.90 62.09 -11.36
CA ILE A 190 -22.37 62.22 -11.38
C ILE A 190 -22.95 61.96 -10.00
N GLY A 191 -22.89 63.00 -9.16
CA GLY A 191 -23.78 63.27 -8.05
C GLY A 191 -23.81 62.20 -6.96
N GLN A 192 -23.28 62.48 -5.77
CA GLN A 192 -23.24 61.52 -4.66
C GLN A 192 -24.60 60.85 -4.32
N THR A 193 -25.74 61.56 -4.40
CA THR A 193 -27.07 60.97 -4.18
C THR A 193 -28.18 61.43 -5.16
N PRO A 194 -28.28 60.85 -6.37
CA PRO A 194 -29.29 61.20 -7.37
C PRO A 194 -30.64 60.55 -7.08
N VAL A 195 -31.74 61.28 -7.29
CA VAL A 195 -33.10 60.83 -6.93
C VAL A 195 -34.09 61.05 -8.07
N ASN A 196 -34.70 59.95 -8.55
CA ASN A 196 -35.58 59.90 -9.72
C ASN A 196 -34.84 60.36 -11.00
N THR A 197 -34.12 59.45 -11.64
CA THR A 197 -33.32 59.74 -12.84
C THR A 197 -33.49 58.65 -13.89
N ASP A 198 -33.84 58.99 -15.13
CA ASP A 198 -34.04 57.96 -16.17
C ASP A 198 -32.70 57.40 -16.68
N SER A 199 -31.69 58.24 -16.94
CA SER A 199 -30.32 57.79 -17.30
C SER A 199 -29.16 58.61 -16.72
N MET A 200 -28.08 57.91 -16.39
CA MET A 200 -26.75 58.47 -16.08
C MET A 200 -25.67 57.78 -16.91
N TYR A 201 -24.73 58.55 -17.45
CA TYR A 201 -23.54 58.09 -18.19
C TYR A 201 -22.29 58.84 -17.71
N GLY A 202 -21.35 58.15 -17.07
CA GLY A 202 -20.04 58.71 -16.67
C GLY A 202 -18.90 58.08 -17.48
N GLU A 203 -17.89 58.87 -17.84
CA GLU A 203 -16.67 58.41 -18.51
C GLU A 203 -15.44 59.14 -17.93
N HIS A 204 -14.53 58.39 -17.29
CA HIS A 204 -13.48 58.96 -16.44
C HIS A 204 -12.09 58.46 -16.85
N SER A 205 -11.08 59.35 -16.88
CA SER A 205 -9.72 58.95 -17.27
C SER A 205 -8.50 59.72 -16.74
N GLY A 206 -7.46 58.95 -16.41
CA GLY A 206 -6.06 59.42 -16.34
C GLY A 206 -5.63 60.13 -15.04
N GLU A 207 -6.32 59.82 -13.95
CA GLU A 207 -6.37 60.53 -12.67
C GLU A 207 -5.31 60.10 -11.62
N SER A 208 -5.26 60.79 -10.46
CA SER A 208 -4.19 60.60 -9.45
C SER A 208 -4.53 61.03 -8.01
N LEU A 209 -5.64 60.52 -7.47
CA LEU A 209 -6.04 60.69 -6.07
C LEU A 209 -4.98 60.18 -5.07
N SER A 210 -4.45 61.04 -4.18
CA SER A 210 -3.39 60.57 -3.25
C SER A 210 -3.15 61.32 -1.93
N ASN A 211 -2.69 60.56 -0.92
CA ASN A 211 -2.27 61.04 0.40
C ASN A 211 -3.41 61.66 1.25
N ALA A 212 -4.55 60.97 1.36
CA ALA A 212 -5.64 61.29 2.29
C ALA A 212 -5.64 60.35 3.52
N GLU A 213 -6.51 60.52 4.52
CA GLU A 213 -6.84 59.43 5.46
C GLU A 213 -7.90 58.50 4.83
N VAL A 214 -8.93 59.06 4.21
CA VAL A 214 -9.98 58.33 3.48
C VAL A 214 -10.16 58.89 2.07
N ILE A 215 -10.31 58.00 1.09
CA ILE A 215 -10.77 58.32 -0.26
C ILE A 215 -12.11 57.59 -0.50
N HIS A 216 -13.10 58.31 -1.03
CA HIS A 216 -14.41 57.83 -1.45
C HIS A 216 -14.62 58.18 -2.92
N ASP A 217 -14.14 57.29 -3.78
CA ASP A 217 -14.17 57.36 -5.24
C ASP A 217 -15.38 56.57 -5.80
N CYS A 218 -16.03 57.07 -6.84
CA CYS A 218 -17.24 56.51 -7.47
C CYS A 218 -17.80 57.39 -8.60
N ASP A 219 -17.49 57.10 -9.87
CA ASP A 219 -17.91 57.85 -11.06
C ASP A 219 -19.41 58.25 -11.02
N ILE A 220 -20.30 57.29 -10.65
CA ILE A 220 -21.75 57.50 -10.68
C ILE A 220 -22.44 57.13 -9.37
N GLY A 221 -23.08 58.12 -8.74
CA GLY A 221 -24.29 57.89 -7.95
C GLY A 221 -24.10 57.08 -6.67
N GLN A 222 -23.13 57.44 -5.81
CA GLN A 222 -22.76 56.73 -4.57
C GLN A 222 -23.96 56.14 -3.78
N THR A 223 -25.08 56.85 -3.66
CA THR A 223 -26.39 56.30 -3.23
C THR A 223 -27.56 56.81 -4.09
N SER A 224 -27.66 56.32 -5.32
CA SER A 224 -28.78 56.61 -6.23
C SER A 224 -30.10 55.93 -5.82
N VAL A 225 -31.23 56.61 -6.08
CA VAL A 225 -32.57 56.18 -5.66
C VAL A 225 -33.61 56.38 -6.77
N ASN A 226 -34.23 55.29 -7.20
CA ASN A 226 -35.14 55.21 -8.36
C ASN A 226 -34.45 55.66 -9.66
N THR A 227 -33.74 54.74 -10.30
CA THR A 227 -32.97 55.03 -11.53
C THR A 227 -33.17 53.95 -12.58
N ASP A 228 -33.60 54.29 -13.79
CA ASP A 228 -33.85 53.27 -14.82
C ASP A 228 -32.54 52.70 -15.41
N SER A 229 -31.52 53.56 -15.60
CA SER A 229 -30.22 53.13 -16.16
C SER A 229 -29.00 53.91 -15.64
N MET A 230 -27.89 53.19 -15.41
CA MET A 230 -26.54 53.75 -15.18
C MET A 230 -25.51 53.02 -16.05
N TYR A 231 -24.61 53.78 -16.68
CA TYR A 231 -23.46 53.29 -17.46
C TYR A 231 -22.20 54.05 -17.06
N GLY A 232 -21.13 53.35 -16.67
CA GLY A 232 -19.82 53.93 -16.33
C GLY A 232 -18.68 53.27 -17.11
N GLU A 233 -17.71 54.05 -17.55
CA GLU A 233 -16.49 53.56 -18.25
C GLU A 233 -15.24 54.29 -17.70
N HIS A 234 -14.40 53.55 -16.98
CA HIS A 234 -13.34 54.09 -16.13
C HIS A 234 -11.93 53.66 -16.60
N SER A 235 -10.94 54.56 -16.69
CA SER A 235 -9.61 54.16 -17.21
C SER A 235 -8.34 54.93 -16.77
N GLY A 236 -7.29 54.18 -16.41
CA GLY A 236 -5.88 54.65 -16.41
C GLY A 236 -5.37 55.34 -15.14
N GLU A 237 -6.06 55.12 -14.03
CA GLU A 237 -6.07 55.85 -12.75
C GLU A 237 -4.92 55.46 -11.76
N SER A 238 -4.71 56.18 -10.65
CA SER A 238 -3.60 55.94 -9.68
C SER A 238 -3.84 56.34 -8.20
N LEU A 239 -4.99 55.96 -7.64
CA LEU A 239 -5.28 55.96 -6.18
C LEU A 239 -4.11 55.47 -5.28
N SER A 240 -3.59 56.33 -4.39
CA SER A 240 -2.45 55.94 -3.53
C SER A 240 -2.25 56.65 -2.17
N ASN A 241 -1.62 55.93 -1.23
CA ASN A 241 -1.17 56.42 0.08
C ASN A 241 -2.29 56.90 1.05
N ALA A 242 -3.49 56.30 1.03
CA ALA A 242 -4.56 56.59 2.01
C ALA A 242 -4.70 55.49 3.09
N GLU A 243 -5.30 55.74 4.26
CA GLU A 243 -5.57 54.65 5.21
C GLU A 243 -6.72 53.75 4.70
N VAL A 244 -7.78 54.35 4.16
CA VAL A 244 -8.94 53.67 3.56
C VAL A 244 -9.21 54.21 2.16
N ILE A 245 -9.43 53.31 1.20
CA ILE A 245 -9.97 53.61 -0.13
C ILE A 245 -11.32 52.89 -0.28
N HIS A 246 -12.35 53.62 -0.66
CA HIS A 246 -13.58 53.13 -1.24
C HIS A 246 -13.63 53.58 -2.70
N ASP A 247 -13.94 52.67 -3.61
CA ASP A 247 -13.62 52.76 -5.03
C ASP A 247 -14.66 51.87 -5.76
N CYS A 248 -15.40 52.45 -6.71
CA CYS A 248 -16.67 51.87 -7.19
C CYS A 248 -17.28 52.60 -8.40
N ASP A 249 -16.98 52.18 -9.64
CA ASP A 249 -17.44 52.83 -10.89
C ASP A 249 -18.92 53.25 -10.82
N ILE A 250 -19.80 52.33 -10.39
CA ILE A 250 -21.25 52.56 -10.30
C ILE A 250 -21.81 52.23 -8.92
N GLY A 251 -22.00 53.28 -8.14
CA GLY A 251 -22.94 53.37 -7.02
C GLY A 251 -22.64 52.42 -5.88
N GLN A 252 -22.12 52.94 -4.77
CA GLN A 252 -21.82 52.14 -3.58
C GLN A 252 -23.09 51.49 -2.98
N THR A 253 -24.26 52.18 -2.94
CA THR A 253 -25.53 51.61 -2.43
C THR A 253 -26.83 51.97 -3.20
N PRO A 254 -26.97 51.62 -4.49
CA PRO A 254 -28.14 51.94 -5.31
C PRO A 254 -29.44 51.27 -4.84
N VAL A 255 -30.56 52.00 -4.93
CA VAL A 255 -31.89 51.59 -4.45
C VAL A 255 -32.96 51.76 -5.53
N ASN A 256 -33.62 50.65 -5.90
CA ASN A 256 -34.59 50.56 -7.01
C ASN A 256 -33.95 51.00 -8.34
N THR A 257 -33.18 50.10 -8.96
CA THR A 257 -32.46 50.39 -10.22
C THR A 257 -32.72 49.30 -11.25
N ASP A 258 -33.23 49.64 -12.43
CA ASP A 258 -33.58 48.61 -13.42
C ASP A 258 -32.33 48.03 -14.12
N SER A 259 -31.32 48.85 -14.41
CA SER A 259 -30.08 48.41 -15.07
C SER A 259 -28.81 49.17 -14.68
N MET A 260 -27.69 48.43 -14.56
CA MET A 260 -26.33 48.96 -14.38
C MET A 260 -25.31 48.20 -15.25
N TYR A 261 -24.40 48.93 -15.90
CA TYR A 261 -23.29 48.40 -16.70
C TYR A 261 -22.02 49.21 -16.47
N GLY A 262 -20.94 48.57 -15.99
CA GLY A 262 -19.63 49.21 -15.74
C GLY A 262 -18.52 48.51 -16.53
N GLU A 263 -17.60 49.27 -17.12
CA GLU A 263 -16.43 48.76 -17.86
C GLU A 263 -15.15 49.52 -17.48
N HIS A 264 -14.51 49.07 -16.39
CA HIS A 264 -13.20 49.56 -15.96
C HIS A 264 -12.01 48.96 -16.72
N SER A 265 -10.99 49.78 -17.04
CA SER A 265 -9.61 49.29 -17.23
C SER A 265 -8.48 50.33 -17.00
N GLY A 266 -7.65 50.15 -15.96
CA GLY A 266 -6.26 50.64 -15.99
C GLY A 266 -5.57 51.05 -14.69
N GLU A 267 -6.28 51.08 -13.56
CA GLU A 267 -5.83 51.51 -12.23
C GLU A 267 -4.46 51.02 -11.72
N SER A 268 -3.95 51.71 -10.70
CA SER A 268 -2.75 51.33 -9.93
C SER A 268 -2.86 51.58 -8.41
N LEU A 269 -3.89 51.01 -7.77
CA LEU A 269 -4.15 51.07 -6.32
C LEU A 269 -2.90 50.72 -5.48
N SER A 270 -2.44 51.61 -4.59
CA SER A 270 -1.23 51.34 -3.79
C SER A 270 -1.12 52.00 -2.39
N ASN A 271 -0.41 51.30 -1.51
CA ASN A 271 0.01 51.75 -0.16
C ASN A 271 -1.12 52.03 0.87
N ALA A 272 -2.34 51.53 0.68
CA ALA A 272 -3.42 51.66 1.66
C ALA A 272 -3.52 50.51 2.69
N GLU A 273 -4.12 50.78 3.86
CA GLU A 273 -4.40 49.75 4.87
C GLU A 273 -5.70 48.97 4.58
N VAL A 274 -6.71 49.64 4.02
CA VAL A 274 -7.99 49.07 3.60
C VAL A 274 -8.34 49.58 2.19
N ILE A 275 -8.81 48.68 1.33
CA ILE A 275 -9.30 48.99 -0.02
C ILE A 275 -10.63 48.27 -0.22
N HIS A 276 -11.59 48.97 -0.81
CA HIS A 276 -12.92 48.50 -1.16
C HIS A 276 -13.22 48.83 -2.64
N ASP A 277 -12.47 48.22 -3.58
CA ASP A 277 -12.73 48.28 -5.03
C ASP A 277 -13.94 47.40 -5.42
N CYS A 278 -14.81 47.88 -6.32
CA CYS A 278 -16.03 47.19 -6.74
C CYS A 278 -16.76 47.87 -7.92
N ASP A 279 -16.62 47.38 -9.17
CA ASP A 279 -17.20 47.94 -10.40
C ASP A 279 -18.66 48.47 -10.25
N ILE A 280 -19.50 47.68 -9.58
CA ILE A 280 -20.92 47.99 -9.40
C ILE A 280 -21.41 47.52 -8.03
N GLY A 281 -21.96 48.43 -7.22
CA GLY A 281 -22.96 48.08 -6.22
C GLY A 281 -22.48 47.35 -4.97
N GLN A 282 -21.61 47.96 -4.15
CA GLN A 282 -21.14 47.37 -2.87
C GLN A 282 -22.30 46.84 -1.98
N THR A 283 -23.44 47.55 -1.93
CA THR A 283 -24.68 47.04 -1.30
C THR A 283 -25.97 47.53 -1.98
N SER A 284 -26.36 46.89 -3.08
CA SER A 284 -27.59 47.19 -3.84
C SER A 284 -28.91 46.72 -3.19
N VAL A 285 -30.01 47.44 -3.43
CA VAL A 285 -31.38 47.08 -2.99
C VAL A 285 -32.39 47.20 -4.13
N ASN A 286 -33.07 46.10 -4.46
CA ASN A 286 -34.04 46.03 -5.58
C ASN A 286 -33.45 46.43 -6.95
N THR A 287 -32.29 45.90 -7.31
CA THR A 287 -31.75 46.02 -8.68
C THR A 287 -32.20 44.84 -9.54
N ASP A 288 -32.73 45.09 -10.74
CA ASP A 288 -33.24 44.03 -11.63
C ASP A 288 -32.16 43.47 -12.59
N SER A 289 -31.14 44.26 -12.96
CA SER A 289 -29.99 43.77 -13.75
C SER A 289 -28.65 44.49 -13.48
N MET A 290 -27.54 43.75 -13.57
CA MET A 290 -26.16 44.19 -13.30
C MET A 290 -25.17 43.48 -14.24
N TYR A 291 -24.18 44.22 -14.77
CA TYR A 291 -23.13 43.69 -15.64
C TYR A 291 -21.78 44.41 -15.41
N GLY A 292 -20.87 43.81 -14.63
CA GLY A 292 -19.45 44.19 -14.48
C GLY A 292 -18.54 42.94 -14.54
N GLU A 293 -17.21 43.08 -14.53
CA GLU A 293 -16.26 41.95 -14.70
C GLU A 293 -15.52 41.50 -13.41
N HIS A 294 -15.52 42.26 -12.31
CA HIS A 294 -14.83 41.87 -11.05
C HIS A 294 -15.56 40.83 -10.18
N SER A 295 -14.86 40.36 -9.14
CA SER A 295 -15.06 39.04 -8.52
C SER A 295 -15.11 39.08 -6.99
N MET A 296 -16.30 38.83 -6.40
CA MET A 296 -16.47 38.70 -4.94
C MET A 296 -15.42 37.77 -4.29
N PHE A 297 -14.76 38.19 -3.22
CA PHE A 297 -13.68 37.41 -2.58
C PHE A 297 -14.10 36.64 -1.32
N TRP A 298 -13.53 35.45 -1.09
CA TRP A 298 -13.87 34.64 0.10
C TRP A 298 -13.13 35.11 1.35
N LYS A 299 -13.80 36.00 2.10
CA LYS A 299 -13.28 36.67 3.29
C LYS A 299 -12.09 37.53 2.94
N ASP A 300 -12.35 38.48 2.04
CA ASP A 300 -11.52 39.68 1.89
C ASP A 300 -10.10 39.27 1.46
N LYS A 301 -10.10 38.35 0.48
CA LYS A 301 -8.94 37.58 0.02
C LYS A 301 -8.91 37.47 -1.49
N CYS A 302 -8.18 38.39 -2.10
CA CYS A 302 -7.89 38.42 -3.54
C CYS A 302 -7.29 37.10 -4.06
N ASP A 303 -6.67 36.27 -3.19
CA ASP A 303 -6.16 34.95 -3.56
C ASP A 303 -7.23 33.84 -3.72
N ILE A 304 -8.49 34.14 -3.36
CA ILE A 304 -9.63 33.21 -3.33
C ILE A 304 -10.95 33.87 -3.84
N PRO A 305 -11.06 34.23 -5.13
CA PRO A 305 -12.31 34.68 -5.75
C PRO A 305 -13.41 33.60 -5.67
N ILE A 306 -14.64 34.04 -5.44
CA ILE A 306 -15.87 33.24 -5.45
C ILE A 306 -16.43 33.28 -6.88
N PHE A 307 -16.72 32.11 -7.45
CA PHE A 307 -17.25 31.98 -8.81
C PHE A 307 -18.79 32.10 -8.87
N GLU A 308 -19.50 31.69 -7.82
CA GLU A 308 -20.96 31.82 -7.73
C GLU A 308 -21.41 31.72 -6.26
N THR A 309 -22.22 32.67 -5.79
CA THR A 309 -22.84 32.68 -4.44
C THR A 309 -24.30 32.21 -4.50
N GLY A 310 -24.89 31.91 -3.34
CA GLY A 310 -26.34 31.69 -3.17
C GLY A 310 -26.93 30.38 -3.72
N ARG A 311 -26.38 29.85 -4.82
CA ARG A 311 -26.93 28.78 -5.68
C ARG A 311 -27.57 27.61 -4.93
N GLU A 312 -28.90 27.52 -4.97
CA GLU A 312 -29.68 26.44 -4.33
C GLU A 312 -29.59 25.06 -5.05
N SER A 313 -28.79 24.93 -6.09
CA SER A 313 -28.65 23.71 -6.88
C SER A 313 -27.20 23.28 -7.06
N ARG A 314 -26.97 21.97 -7.23
CA ARG A 314 -25.64 21.42 -7.54
C ARG A 314 -25.47 21.25 -9.04
N TYR A 315 -24.37 21.74 -9.60
CA TYR A 315 -24.09 21.65 -11.03
C TYR A 315 -24.27 20.23 -11.57
N SER A 316 -24.87 20.15 -12.75
CA SER A 316 -24.89 18.98 -13.62
C SER A 316 -23.48 18.58 -14.09
N ILE A 317 -23.39 17.72 -15.10
CA ILE A 317 -22.11 17.46 -15.77
C ILE A 317 -21.86 18.56 -16.81
N ASP A 318 -22.90 18.95 -17.54
CA ASP A 318 -22.83 19.76 -18.75
C ASP A 318 -22.54 21.24 -18.41
N GLU A 319 -23.15 21.77 -17.36
CA GLU A 319 -22.80 23.09 -16.79
C GLU A 319 -21.34 23.12 -16.35
N ALA A 320 -20.90 22.13 -15.57
CA ALA A 320 -19.52 22.07 -15.06
C ALA A 320 -18.48 21.84 -16.16
N VAL A 321 -18.85 21.21 -17.27
CA VAL A 321 -18.01 21.09 -18.47
C VAL A 321 -17.81 22.46 -19.11
N ASN A 322 -18.90 23.24 -19.29
CA ASN A 322 -18.84 24.57 -19.88
C ASN A 322 -18.05 25.54 -19.00
N ILE A 323 -18.30 25.57 -17.69
CA ILE A 323 -17.55 26.37 -16.71
C ILE A 323 -16.04 26.08 -16.81
N LEU A 324 -15.64 24.80 -16.79
CA LEU A 324 -14.23 24.41 -16.88
C LEU A 324 -13.60 24.60 -18.29
N LEU A 325 -14.38 24.93 -19.33
CA LEU A 325 -13.91 25.09 -20.72
C LEU A 325 -13.81 26.56 -21.14
N LYS A 326 -14.81 27.35 -20.76
CA LYS A 326 -15.05 28.72 -21.22
C LYS A 326 -14.82 29.71 -20.08
N GLU A 327 -15.62 29.64 -19.02
CA GLU A 327 -15.59 30.65 -17.96
C GLU A 327 -14.27 30.62 -17.15
N SER A 328 -13.66 29.43 -16.96
CA SER A 328 -12.32 29.27 -16.35
C SER A 328 -11.15 29.78 -17.22
N LYS A 329 -11.42 30.66 -18.19
CA LYS A 329 -10.45 31.46 -18.96
C LYS A 329 -10.73 32.97 -18.88
N LYS A 330 -11.92 33.36 -18.40
CA LYS A 330 -12.33 34.76 -18.19
C LYS A 330 -12.03 35.18 -16.76
N VAL A 331 -12.49 34.39 -15.80
CA VAL A 331 -12.39 34.73 -14.37
C VAL A 331 -11.03 34.34 -13.77
N GLN A 332 -10.61 35.09 -12.75
CA GLN A 332 -9.45 34.79 -11.92
C GLN A 332 -9.64 33.42 -11.21
N LEU A 333 -8.56 32.62 -11.11
CA LEU A 333 -8.58 31.33 -10.42
C LEU A 333 -8.03 31.45 -9.00
N CYS A 334 -8.69 30.81 -8.03
CA CYS A 334 -8.19 30.75 -6.66
C CYS A 334 -6.82 30.07 -6.62
N SER A 335 -5.80 30.75 -6.12
CA SER A 335 -4.46 30.17 -5.94
C SER A 335 -4.40 29.25 -4.71
N THR A 336 -5.16 29.59 -3.66
CA THR A 336 -5.40 28.71 -2.52
C THR A 336 -6.87 28.27 -2.44
N HIS A 337 -7.15 27.15 -1.78
CA HIS A 337 -8.50 26.61 -1.69
C HIS A 337 -9.24 27.18 -0.47
N PRO A 338 -10.51 27.58 -0.61
CA PRO A 338 -11.25 28.24 0.47
C PRO A 338 -11.43 27.32 1.68
N LEU A 339 -11.19 27.90 2.86
CA LEU A 339 -11.28 27.20 4.14
C LEU A 339 -12.55 27.62 4.90
N LYS A 340 -13.18 26.63 5.56
CA LYS A 340 -14.35 26.78 6.43
C LYS A 340 -15.65 27.28 5.75
N VAL A 341 -15.78 27.14 4.43
CA VAL A 341 -17.02 27.47 3.68
C VAL A 341 -18.21 26.67 4.22
N ARG A 342 -19.33 27.34 4.51
CA ARG A 342 -20.49 26.73 5.18
C ARG A 342 -21.84 27.13 4.60
N GLU A 343 -21.89 28.09 3.69
CA GLU A 343 -23.06 28.42 2.85
C GLU A 343 -22.97 27.87 1.41
N ASN A 344 -23.86 28.35 0.53
CA ASN A 344 -23.85 28.08 -0.90
C ASN A 344 -22.81 28.96 -1.60
N ALA A 345 -21.65 28.40 -1.93
CA ALA A 345 -20.59 29.10 -2.66
C ALA A 345 -19.77 28.14 -3.54
N SER A 346 -19.39 28.62 -4.71
CA SER A 346 -18.62 27.92 -5.75
C SER A 346 -17.31 28.62 -6.06
N PHE A 347 -16.31 27.86 -6.49
CA PHE A 347 -14.92 28.30 -6.64
C PHE A 347 -14.24 27.59 -7.82
N LEU A 348 -13.42 28.32 -8.58
CA LEU A 348 -12.56 27.78 -9.62
C LEU A 348 -11.10 27.87 -9.18
N ILE A 349 -10.54 26.74 -8.77
CA ILE A 349 -9.21 26.67 -8.15
C ILE A 349 -8.18 26.26 -9.20
N ASP A 350 -7.05 26.97 -9.26
CA ASP A 350 -5.86 26.44 -9.92
C ASP A 350 -5.20 25.39 -9.03
N ILE A 351 -5.11 24.16 -9.55
CA ILE A 351 -4.43 23.05 -8.88
C ILE A 351 -2.97 22.89 -9.32
N SER A 352 -2.41 23.79 -10.15
CA SER A 352 -1.02 23.70 -10.63
C SER A 352 0.02 23.75 -9.51
N GLY A 353 -0.19 24.62 -8.51
CA GLY A 353 0.65 24.73 -7.32
C GLY A 353 0.55 23.53 -6.35
N TYR A 354 -0.37 22.60 -6.57
CA TYR A 354 -0.63 21.50 -5.65
C TYR A 354 0.09 20.21 -6.06
N ARG A 355 1.00 19.73 -5.21
CA ARG A 355 1.63 18.39 -5.36
C ARG A 355 0.60 17.26 -5.50
N ASN A 356 -0.61 17.43 -4.97
CA ASN A 356 -1.74 16.55 -5.26
C ASN A 356 -3.07 17.33 -5.21
N TRP A 357 -3.87 17.31 -6.28
CA TRP A 357 -5.19 17.96 -6.31
C TRP A 357 -6.12 17.49 -5.18
N GLU A 358 -5.92 16.28 -4.64
CA GLU A 358 -6.71 15.80 -3.50
C GLU A 358 -6.54 16.65 -2.23
N ASP A 359 -5.56 17.55 -2.16
CA ASP A 359 -5.31 18.41 -1.00
C ASP A 359 -6.40 19.47 -0.78
N ILE A 360 -7.07 19.95 -1.84
CA ILE A 360 -8.23 20.88 -1.75
C ILE A 360 -9.40 20.28 -0.94
N LYS A 361 -9.32 19.00 -0.60
CA LYS A 361 -10.27 18.28 0.27
C LYS A 361 -10.06 18.56 1.75
N THR A 362 -9.05 19.35 2.14
CA THR A 362 -8.69 19.70 3.53
C THR A 362 -9.21 21.06 4.00
N ASP A 363 -10.38 21.45 3.50
CA ASP A 363 -11.22 22.63 3.79
C ASP A 363 -11.49 23.06 5.26
N MET A 364 -10.85 22.45 6.26
CA MET A 364 -11.07 22.69 7.69
C MET A 364 -12.52 22.45 8.19
N ASN A 365 -13.42 21.86 7.39
CA ASN A 365 -14.76 21.45 7.80
C ASN A 365 -14.83 20.00 8.32
N GLY A 366 -13.69 19.30 8.39
CA GLY A 366 -13.58 17.98 9.01
C GLY A 366 -13.76 16.83 8.02
N VAL A 367 -14.80 16.00 8.20
CA VAL A 367 -14.89 14.71 7.48
C VAL A 367 -16.09 14.64 6.55
N PHE A 368 -15.82 14.59 5.25
CA PHE A 368 -16.79 14.23 4.21
C PHE A 368 -16.64 12.74 3.85
N ASN A 369 -17.45 11.88 4.48
CA ASN A 369 -17.42 10.42 4.25
C ASN A 369 -18.73 9.83 3.68
N VAL A 370 -19.86 10.54 3.79
CA VAL A 370 -21.15 10.09 3.23
C VAL A 370 -21.15 10.37 1.73
N THR A 371 -20.87 9.36 0.92
CA THR A 371 -20.83 9.51 -0.54
C THR A 371 -22.25 9.62 -1.10
N LEU A 372 -22.51 10.67 -1.89
CA LEU A 372 -23.74 10.79 -2.68
C LEU A 372 -23.51 10.32 -4.12
N ARG A 373 -22.38 10.73 -4.72
CA ARG A 373 -21.98 10.35 -6.08
C ARG A 373 -20.46 10.39 -6.17
N ASN A 374 -19.84 9.34 -6.68
CA ASN A 374 -18.50 9.40 -7.24
C ASN A 374 -18.61 8.74 -8.62
N ALA A 375 -18.38 9.50 -9.70
CA ALA A 375 -18.55 9.01 -11.06
C ALA A 375 -17.54 9.66 -12.00
N THR A 376 -17.06 8.88 -12.98
CA THR A 376 -16.25 9.39 -14.10
C THR A 376 -17.01 9.11 -15.40
N TRP A 377 -17.21 10.15 -16.18
CA TRP A 377 -17.96 10.17 -17.43
C TRP A 377 -16.96 10.33 -18.56
N THR A 378 -17.14 9.65 -19.68
CA THR A 378 -16.43 9.94 -20.93
C THR A 378 -17.36 10.77 -21.80
N ILE A 379 -16.91 11.95 -22.21
CA ILE A 379 -17.67 12.91 -23.00
C ILE A 379 -16.96 13.21 -24.32
N SER A 380 -17.73 13.68 -25.30
CA SER A 380 -17.26 14.43 -26.46
C SER A 380 -17.63 15.89 -26.29
N VAL A 381 -16.81 16.80 -26.83
CA VAL A 381 -16.98 18.25 -26.75
C VAL A 381 -17.00 18.81 -28.16
N HIS A 382 -18.01 19.61 -28.49
CA HIS A 382 -18.23 20.17 -29.82
C HIS A 382 -18.54 21.65 -29.71
N ASP A 383 -17.92 22.48 -30.54
CA ASP A 383 -18.25 23.91 -30.61
C ASP A 383 -19.59 24.09 -31.33
N ASP A 384 -20.55 24.81 -30.74
CA ASP A 384 -21.80 25.13 -31.44
C ASP A 384 -21.53 26.11 -32.58
N ILE A 385 -22.30 25.98 -33.67
CA ILE A 385 -22.17 26.77 -34.91
C ILE A 385 -22.37 28.28 -34.67
N THR A 386 -22.91 28.68 -33.51
CA THR A 386 -23.11 30.08 -33.08
C THR A 386 -22.04 30.62 -32.13
N GLY A 387 -20.98 29.85 -31.83
CA GLY A 387 -19.83 30.26 -30.98
C GLY A 387 -20.13 30.56 -29.50
N THR A 388 -21.40 30.52 -29.10
CA THR A 388 -21.89 31.06 -27.82
C THR A 388 -21.94 30.02 -26.70
N LYS A 389 -22.19 28.75 -27.05
CA LYS A 389 -22.20 27.59 -26.17
C LYS A 389 -21.29 26.49 -26.71
N VAL A 390 -20.95 25.54 -25.83
CA VAL A 390 -20.21 24.33 -26.19
C VAL A 390 -21.12 23.14 -25.93
N GLY A 391 -21.32 22.31 -26.95
CA GLY A 391 -22.10 21.08 -26.88
C GLY A 391 -21.30 19.96 -26.21
N CYS A 392 -21.85 19.39 -25.14
CA CYS A 392 -21.28 18.21 -24.47
C CYS A 392 -22.12 16.96 -24.78
N GLU A 393 -21.55 15.94 -25.42
CA GLU A 393 -22.19 14.63 -25.57
C GLU A 393 -21.64 13.63 -24.55
N VAL A 394 -22.52 13.03 -23.73
CA VAL A 394 -22.15 11.93 -22.83
C VAL A 394 -22.08 10.60 -23.60
N LEU A 395 -20.90 10.30 -24.13
CA LEU A 395 -20.60 9.01 -24.77
C LEU A 395 -20.76 7.83 -23.80
N TYR A 396 -20.17 7.91 -22.61
CA TYR A 396 -20.19 6.81 -21.63
C TYR A 396 -20.27 7.29 -20.17
N LYS A 397 -21.19 6.72 -19.39
CA LYS A 397 -21.30 6.93 -17.93
C LYS A 397 -20.29 6.10 -17.12
N ARG A 398 -19.09 5.90 -17.70
CA ARG A 398 -17.90 5.25 -17.13
C ARG A 398 -16.65 5.74 -17.88
N ARG A 399 -15.47 5.61 -17.27
CA ARG A 399 -14.18 5.87 -17.95
C ARG A 399 -13.93 4.79 -19.01
N GLU A 400 -13.78 5.21 -20.26
CA GLU A 400 -13.37 4.36 -21.40
C GLU A 400 -12.02 4.84 -21.97
N LYS A 401 -11.57 4.27 -23.10
CA LYS A 401 -10.43 4.81 -23.84
C LYS A 401 -10.90 6.05 -24.64
N LEU A 402 -10.16 7.16 -24.51
CA LEU A 402 -10.32 8.32 -25.39
C LEU A 402 -9.77 8.00 -26.78
N GLU A 403 -10.57 8.23 -27.81
CA GLU A 403 -10.24 7.94 -29.21
C GLU A 403 -9.89 9.22 -29.99
N ASP A 404 -10.47 10.36 -29.61
CA ASP A 404 -10.28 11.67 -30.24
C ASP A 404 -9.69 12.71 -29.26
N ARG A 405 -9.20 13.85 -29.80
CA ARG A 405 -8.76 15.04 -29.05
C ARG A 405 -9.93 15.77 -28.39
N ALA A 406 -11.09 15.80 -29.04
CA ALA A 406 -12.34 16.39 -28.51
C ALA A 406 -12.95 15.60 -27.34
N GLN A 407 -12.41 14.41 -27.03
CA GLN A 407 -12.93 13.56 -25.96
C GLN A 407 -12.18 13.75 -24.64
N TYR A 408 -12.94 13.75 -23.55
CA TYR A 408 -12.42 13.97 -22.19
C TYR A 408 -13.08 13.03 -21.18
N HIS A 409 -12.47 12.94 -20.01
CA HIS A 409 -13.08 12.37 -18.82
C HIS A 409 -13.49 13.46 -17.84
N VAL A 410 -14.73 13.43 -17.37
CA VAL A 410 -15.21 14.32 -16.30
C VAL A 410 -15.42 13.49 -15.04
N THR A 411 -14.69 13.80 -13.98
CA THR A 411 -14.81 13.13 -12.69
C THR A 411 -15.51 14.03 -11.68
N GLN A 412 -16.59 13.51 -11.09
CA GLN A 412 -17.50 14.21 -10.18
C GLN A 412 -17.50 13.52 -8.80
N HIS A 413 -17.25 14.31 -7.74
CA HIS A 413 -17.10 13.85 -6.36
C HIS A 413 -18.04 14.60 -5.41
N PHE A 414 -19.20 14.01 -5.11
CA PHE A 414 -20.22 14.57 -4.23
C PHE A 414 -20.27 13.82 -2.89
N LYS A 415 -20.05 14.52 -1.78
CA LYS A 415 -20.12 13.95 -0.42
C LYS A 415 -20.80 14.89 0.57
N ARG A 416 -21.57 14.35 1.50
CA ARG A 416 -22.06 15.05 2.70
C ARG A 416 -21.01 15.04 3.81
N ASN A 417 -20.97 16.12 4.59
CA ASN A 417 -20.19 16.18 5.82
C ASN A 417 -20.78 15.20 6.87
N LYS A 418 -19.93 14.70 7.75
CA LYS A 418 -20.31 13.73 8.80
C LYS A 418 -20.94 14.39 10.03
N SER A 419 -20.59 15.66 10.32
CA SER A 419 -20.98 16.33 11.57
C SER A 419 -22.21 17.23 11.40
N SER A 420 -22.34 17.89 10.24
CA SER A 420 -23.62 18.41 9.75
C SER A 420 -23.99 17.67 8.46
N PRO A 421 -25.07 16.89 8.41
CA PRO A 421 -25.50 16.22 7.18
C PRO A 421 -25.85 17.18 6.06
N ASP A 422 -26.24 18.42 6.35
CA ASP A 422 -26.88 19.31 5.39
C ASP A 422 -25.88 20.02 4.48
N LEU A 423 -24.61 20.11 4.92
CA LEU A 423 -23.47 20.59 4.13
C LEU A 423 -22.93 19.49 3.20
N VAL A 424 -23.03 19.75 1.90
CA VAL A 424 -22.48 18.94 0.80
C VAL A 424 -21.25 19.64 0.23
N ARG A 425 -20.21 18.87 -0.09
CA ARG A 425 -19.09 19.33 -0.92
C ARG A 425 -19.07 18.55 -2.23
N SER A 426 -18.94 19.30 -3.31
CA SER A 426 -18.93 18.86 -4.70
C SER A 426 -17.60 19.26 -5.34
N ILE A 427 -16.94 18.35 -6.05
CA ILE A 427 -15.75 18.67 -6.85
C ILE A 427 -15.92 18.06 -8.24
N HIS A 428 -15.69 18.84 -9.29
CA HIS A 428 -15.66 18.41 -10.69
C HIS A 428 -14.29 18.68 -11.30
N LEU A 429 -13.79 17.74 -12.10
CA LEU A 429 -12.50 17.80 -12.79
C LEU A 429 -12.62 17.28 -14.23
N ARG A 430 -11.94 17.92 -15.19
CA ARG A 430 -11.74 17.41 -16.55
C ARG A 430 -10.34 16.83 -16.70
N ASP A 431 -10.21 15.56 -17.12
CA ASP A 431 -8.93 14.93 -17.46
C ASP A 431 -8.88 14.48 -18.93
N HIS A 432 -7.72 14.65 -19.57
CA HIS A 432 -7.41 14.06 -20.86
C HIS A 432 -6.21 13.12 -20.69
N LYS A 433 -6.41 11.82 -20.97
CA LYS A 433 -5.40 10.75 -20.83
C LYS A 433 -4.77 10.65 -19.43
N GLY A 434 -5.43 11.16 -18.38
CA GLY A 434 -4.95 11.14 -17.00
C GLY A 434 -4.37 12.46 -16.48
N ASN A 435 -4.10 13.44 -17.35
CA ASN A 435 -3.69 14.79 -16.94
C ASN A 435 -4.93 15.68 -16.79
N ILE A 436 -5.02 16.48 -15.72
CA ILE A 436 -6.12 17.44 -15.54
C ILE A 436 -5.92 18.60 -16.52
N VAL A 437 -6.99 18.97 -17.21
CA VAL A 437 -6.95 19.94 -18.32
C VAL A 437 -7.08 21.36 -17.76
N ASN A 438 -6.27 22.30 -18.25
CA ASN A 438 -6.15 23.68 -17.75
C ASN A 438 -5.76 23.81 -16.26
N ASN A 439 -5.33 22.72 -15.60
CA ASN A 439 -5.11 22.67 -14.14
C ASN A 439 -6.27 23.24 -13.29
N CYS A 440 -7.51 23.26 -13.80
CA CYS A 440 -8.63 23.88 -13.10
C CYS A 440 -9.52 22.84 -12.39
N ALA A 441 -10.02 23.19 -11.20
CA ALA A 441 -10.98 22.40 -10.44
C ALA A 441 -12.17 23.25 -9.96
N LEU A 442 -13.39 22.83 -10.33
CA LEU A 442 -14.63 23.44 -9.82
C LEU A 442 -14.97 22.79 -8.47
N LEU A 443 -14.92 23.60 -7.40
CA LEU A 443 -15.28 23.24 -6.04
C LEU A 443 -16.56 23.98 -5.64
N GLN A 444 -17.61 23.25 -5.28
CA GLN A 444 -18.86 23.83 -4.79
C GLN A 444 -19.17 23.30 -3.38
N TYR A 445 -19.55 24.23 -2.50
CA TYR A 445 -20.24 23.95 -1.25
C TYR A 445 -21.73 24.22 -1.45
N TYR A 446 -22.56 23.33 -0.93
CA TYR A 446 -24.01 23.40 -1.06
C TYR A 446 -24.67 23.01 0.25
N VAL A 447 -25.58 23.85 0.73
CA VAL A 447 -26.37 23.62 1.93
C VAL A 447 -27.80 23.25 1.56
N THR A 448 -28.27 22.17 2.18
CA THR A 448 -29.67 21.74 2.06
C THR A 448 -30.57 22.70 2.84
N GLY A 449 -31.16 23.69 2.15
CA GLY A 449 -32.11 24.66 2.73
C GLY A 449 -31.62 26.11 2.87
N GLY A 450 -30.53 26.49 2.19
CA GLY A 450 -30.23 27.90 1.88
C GLY A 450 -29.78 28.82 3.03
N LYS A 451 -29.43 28.29 4.21
CA LYS A 451 -28.99 29.09 5.38
C LYS A 451 -27.65 28.58 5.94
N ASP A 452 -26.79 29.45 6.46
CA ASP A 452 -25.48 29.05 6.99
C ASP A 452 -25.56 27.91 8.02
N VAL A 453 -24.55 27.03 7.97
CA VAL A 453 -24.45 25.82 8.78
C VAL A 453 -23.46 26.05 9.92
N HIS A 454 -23.99 26.27 11.13
CA HIS A 454 -23.21 26.27 12.37
C HIS A 454 -22.57 24.88 12.66
N LEU A 455 -21.42 24.64 12.04
CA LEU A 455 -20.73 23.35 12.03
C LEU A 455 -19.68 23.24 13.14
N VAL A 456 -19.96 22.35 14.11
CA VAL A 456 -18.99 21.91 15.13
C VAL A 456 -18.26 20.65 14.65
N VAL A 457 -16.94 20.73 14.48
CA VAL A 457 -16.12 19.62 13.95
C VAL A 457 -15.92 18.54 15.02
N GLY A 458 -16.60 17.40 14.85
CA GLY A 458 -16.52 16.27 15.78
C GLY A 458 -15.15 15.55 15.80
N SER A 459 -14.94 14.71 16.81
CA SER A 459 -13.72 13.90 16.93
C SER A 459 -13.72 12.66 16.03
N HIS A 460 -12.53 12.08 15.81
CA HIS A 460 -12.36 10.91 14.93
C HIS A 460 -13.16 9.71 15.44
N GLY A 461 -13.87 9.00 14.55
CA GLY A 461 -14.86 7.97 14.92
C GLY A 461 -14.38 6.79 15.77
N ASN A 462 -13.07 6.53 15.82
CA ASN A 462 -12.49 5.49 16.70
C ASN A 462 -12.06 6.02 18.08
N ALA A 463 -12.05 7.33 18.31
CA ALA A 463 -11.42 7.99 19.45
C ALA A 463 -12.35 8.11 20.67
N LYS A 464 -12.77 6.97 21.25
CA LYS A 464 -13.74 6.84 22.36
C LYS A 464 -13.50 7.69 23.63
N ARG A 465 -12.38 8.40 23.75
CA ARG A 465 -12.01 9.25 24.90
C ARG A 465 -11.53 10.66 24.51
N SER A 466 -11.41 10.98 23.22
CA SER A 466 -10.91 12.30 22.79
C SER A 466 -12.06 13.19 22.33
N LYS A 467 -12.14 14.39 22.92
CA LYS A 467 -13.01 15.48 22.46
C LYS A 467 -12.34 16.38 21.41
N LYS A 468 -11.06 16.18 21.07
CA LYS A 468 -10.36 17.04 20.08
C LYS A 468 -11.00 16.91 18.68
N PRO A 469 -11.22 18.02 17.95
CA PRO A 469 -11.74 17.98 16.58
C PRO A 469 -10.81 17.18 15.67
N PHE A 470 -11.36 16.55 14.63
CA PHE A 470 -10.57 15.78 13.67
C PHE A 470 -10.61 16.39 12.27
N TYR A 471 -9.51 17.06 11.92
CA TYR A 471 -9.17 17.46 10.57
C TYR A 471 -8.39 16.32 9.86
N PRO A 472 -8.76 15.95 8.61
CA PRO A 472 -7.94 15.10 7.76
C PRO A 472 -6.56 15.72 7.52
N CYS A 473 -5.59 14.86 7.18
CA CYS A 473 -4.26 15.30 6.74
C CYS A 473 -4.24 15.30 5.20
N ALA A 474 -3.52 16.25 4.60
CA ALA A 474 -3.38 16.43 3.16
C ALA A 474 -2.85 15.15 2.49
N LYS A 475 -3.22 14.96 1.22
CA LYS A 475 -2.85 13.78 0.44
C LYS A 475 -1.36 13.81 0.10
N SER A 476 -0.85 14.95 -0.35
CA SER A 476 0.60 15.15 -0.59
C SER A 476 1.44 14.84 0.65
N VAL A 477 1.02 15.31 1.82
CA VAL A 477 1.68 15.05 3.11
C VAL A 477 1.58 13.57 3.51
N HIS A 478 0.46 12.90 3.22
CA HIS A 478 0.36 11.44 3.39
C HIS A 478 1.28 10.68 2.41
N GLU A 479 1.50 11.19 1.20
CA GLU A 479 2.41 10.61 0.22
C GLU A 479 3.88 10.81 0.64
N ILE A 480 4.28 11.99 1.12
CA ILE A 480 5.62 12.25 1.71
C ILE A 480 5.84 11.39 2.97
N MET A 481 4.80 11.22 3.80
CA MET A 481 4.84 10.25 4.91
C MET A 481 5.17 8.85 4.39
N GLN A 482 4.49 8.37 3.34
CA GLN A 482 4.77 7.03 2.81
C GLN A 482 6.18 6.92 2.24
N GLU A 483 6.61 7.92 1.46
CA GLU A 483 7.94 8.01 0.86
C GLU A 483 9.06 7.91 1.91
N LYS A 484 9.11 8.85 2.86
CA LYS A 484 10.20 8.93 3.84
C LYS A 484 10.09 7.89 4.96
N VAL A 485 8.90 7.41 5.30
CA VAL A 485 8.71 6.34 6.29
C VAL A 485 9.11 4.96 5.73
N ALA A 486 9.49 4.82 4.46
CA ALA A 486 10.18 3.62 4.00
C ALA A 486 11.58 3.50 4.63
N SER A 487 12.45 4.48 4.38
CA SER A 487 13.85 4.55 4.81
C SER A 487 14.03 4.91 6.29
N GLU A 488 13.29 5.91 6.79
CA GLU A 488 13.60 6.56 8.07
C GLU A 488 12.76 6.10 9.27
N ALA A 489 13.15 6.57 10.46
CA ALA A 489 12.39 6.36 11.69
C ALA A 489 11.21 7.35 11.79
N PRO A 490 9.99 6.93 12.20
CA PRO A 490 8.82 7.82 12.31
C PRO A 490 9.05 9.10 13.10
N SER A 491 9.90 9.09 14.14
CA SER A 491 10.26 10.29 14.89
C SER A 491 11.04 11.32 14.07
N LYS A 492 11.95 10.89 13.19
CA LYS A 492 12.72 11.79 12.30
C LYS A 492 11.80 12.39 11.25
N VAL A 493 11.04 11.55 10.54
CA VAL A 493 10.11 12.02 9.49
C VAL A 493 9.05 12.97 10.06
N TYR A 494 8.62 12.75 11.31
CA TYR A 494 7.72 13.68 12.00
C TYR A 494 8.36 15.05 12.30
N GLN A 495 9.66 15.10 12.62
CA GLN A 495 10.39 16.35 12.80
C GLN A 495 10.63 17.05 11.47
N PHE A 496 11.05 16.30 10.44
CA PHE A 496 11.22 16.78 9.07
C PHE A 496 9.93 17.44 8.53
N LEU A 497 8.79 16.73 8.60
CA LEU A 497 7.48 17.25 8.16
C LEU A 497 6.96 18.44 8.97
N HIS A 498 7.49 18.71 10.17
CA HIS A 498 7.16 19.93 10.91
C HIS A 498 8.11 21.08 10.58
N GLY A 499 9.37 20.81 10.24
CA GLY A 499 10.34 21.83 9.84
C GLY A 499 10.08 22.36 8.43
N GLU A 500 9.89 21.47 7.46
CA GLU A 500 9.63 21.84 6.04
C GLU A 500 8.33 22.61 5.83
N ALA A 501 7.39 22.48 6.78
CA ALA A 501 6.11 23.16 6.74
C ALA A 501 6.08 24.45 7.58
N GLY A 502 7.17 24.85 8.25
CA GLY A 502 7.16 26.03 9.13
C GLY A 502 6.31 25.88 10.42
N GLY A 503 5.94 24.64 10.75
CA GLY A 503 5.12 24.34 11.91
C GLY A 503 3.74 25.04 11.89
N PRO A 504 3.17 25.38 13.06
CA PRO A 504 1.85 26.01 13.16
C PRO A 504 1.87 27.54 13.01
N MET A 505 3.04 28.16 12.81
CA MET A 505 3.15 29.61 12.62
C MET A 505 2.96 30.00 11.15
N GLU A 506 3.48 29.18 10.23
CA GLU A 506 3.43 29.42 8.78
C GLU A 506 2.27 28.68 8.08
N GLN A 507 1.52 27.81 8.79
CA GLN A 507 0.46 26.98 8.19
C GLN A 507 -0.95 27.36 8.67
N ALA A 508 -1.69 28.08 7.82
CA ALA A 508 -3.11 28.37 8.03
C ALA A 508 -4.01 27.12 8.07
N ASN A 509 -3.58 25.99 7.48
CA ASN A 509 -4.37 24.77 7.38
C ASN A 509 -3.68 23.57 8.07
N ALA A 510 -4.29 23.09 9.17
CA ALA A 510 -3.82 21.97 9.97
C ALA A 510 -3.74 20.62 9.21
N GLY A 511 -4.31 20.53 8.01
CA GLY A 511 -4.18 19.38 7.11
C GLY A 511 -2.76 19.14 6.63
N TYR A 512 -1.96 20.19 6.41
CA TYR A 512 -0.58 20.07 5.95
C TYR A 512 0.40 19.62 7.04
N LEU A 513 -0.01 19.65 8.31
CA LEU A 513 0.82 19.21 9.43
C LEU A 513 0.60 17.72 9.80
N PRO A 514 1.66 16.99 10.20
CA PRO A 514 1.53 15.61 10.65
C PRO A 514 0.79 15.55 11.99
N ARG A 515 -0.47 15.11 12.00
CA ARG A 515 -1.37 15.16 13.20
C ARG A 515 -0.81 14.50 14.47
N SER A 516 0.11 13.55 14.34
CA SER A 516 0.90 13.00 15.45
C SER A 516 2.01 12.07 14.97
N LYS A 517 3.03 11.84 15.82
CA LYS A 517 4.00 10.73 15.63
C LYS A 517 3.30 9.37 15.44
N HIS A 518 2.16 9.15 16.09
CA HIS A 518 1.38 7.92 15.96
C HIS A 518 0.83 7.71 14.54
N GLN A 519 0.47 8.77 13.81
CA GLN A 519 0.09 8.67 12.38
C GLN A 519 1.21 8.06 11.54
N LEU A 520 2.47 8.41 11.80
CA LEU A 520 3.61 7.87 11.05
C LEU A 520 3.96 6.43 11.47
N TYR A 521 3.72 6.05 12.73
CA TYR A 521 3.76 4.64 13.13
C TYR A 521 2.65 3.84 12.44
N ASP A 522 1.45 4.39 12.32
CA ASP A 522 0.31 3.81 11.60
C ASP A 522 0.60 3.65 10.10
N VAL A 523 1.20 4.67 9.46
CA VAL A 523 1.65 4.59 8.07
C VAL A 523 2.75 3.53 7.92
N LYS A 524 3.79 3.52 8.78
CA LYS A 524 4.83 2.47 8.77
C LYS A 524 4.25 1.08 8.99
N TRP A 525 3.18 0.95 9.78
CA TRP A 525 2.50 -0.32 10.05
C TRP A 525 1.61 -0.78 8.88
N ARG A 526 0.91 0.15 8.21
CA ARG A 526 0.11 -0.14 7.00
C ARG A 526 0.97 -0.42 5.77
N MET A 527 2.13 0.24 5.65
CA MET A 527 3.18 -0.09 4.67
C MET A 527 3.84 -1.42 5.00
N LYS A 528 4.03 -1.73 6.28
CA LYS A 528 4.24 -3.10 6.79
C LYS A 528 2.98 -3.97 6.68
N LYS A 529 2.35 -3.96 5.50
CA LYS A 529 1.76 -5.18 4.91
C LYS A 529 2.89 -6.20 4.65
N PHE A 530 3.47 -6.68 5.74
CA PHE A 530 4.10 -7.99 5.72
C PHE A 530 3.03 -8.96 5.20
N ALA A 531 3.36 -9.70 4.13
CA ALA A 531 2.98 -11.09 4.13
C ALA A 531 3.43 -11.64 5.48
N ASP A 532 2.50 -12.24 6.25
CA ASP A 532 2.81 -12.80 7.56
C ASP A 532 4.13 -13.59 7.43
N PRO A 533 5.16 -13.43 8.29
CA PRO A 533 6.41 -14.16 8.14
C PRO A 533 6.23 -15.68 8.03
N VAL A 534 5.07 -16.18 8.47
CA VAL A 534 4.55 -17.51 8.14
C VAL A 534 4.06 -17.63 6.69
N ASP A 535 3.06 -16.85 6.27
CA ASP A 535 2.55 -16.81 4.88
C ASP A 535 3.70 -16.64 3.84
N GLU A 536 4.70 -15.84 4.14
CA GLU A 536 5.80 -15.48 3.24
C GLU A 536 6.72 -16.68 2.95
N LEU A 537 7.24 -17.33 4.00
CA LEU A 537 8.06 -18.53 3.86
C LEU A 537 7.23 -19.73 3.36
N LEU A 538 5.94 -19.82 3.73
CA LEU A 538 4.99 -20.79 3.19
C LEU A 538 4.83 -20.69 1.67
N VAL A 539 4.66 -19.47 1.15
CA VAL A 539 4.47 -19.22 -0.29
C VAL A 539 5.81 -19.38 -1.04
N TYR A 540 6.93 -19.00 -0.44
CA TYR A 540 8.27 -19.21 -1.00
C TYR A 540 8.59 -20.71 -1.18
N ALA A 541 8.54 -21.49 -0.10
CA ALA A 541 8.91 -22.91 -0.09
C ALA A 541 8.05 -23.77 -1.03
N LYS A 542 6.86 -23.29 -1.40
CA LYS A 542 5.92 -23.96 -2.31
C LYS A 542 6.09 -23.59 -3.79
N HIS A 543 6.66 -22.42 -4.07
CA HIS A 543 7.03 -22.05 -5.43
C HIS A 543 8.35 -22.70 -5.86
N LYS A 544 9.26 -22.93 -4.91
CA LYS A 544 10.50 -23.67 -5.12
C LYS A 544 10.27 -25.09 -5.67
N ASP A 545 11.18 -25.55 -6.51
CA ASP A 545 11.20 -26.94 -7.01
C ASP A 545 11.71 -27.93 -5.94
N LYS A 546 12.81 -27.58 -5.24
CA LYS A 546 13.33 -28.37 -4.12
C LYS A 546 12.41 -28.22 -2.90
N THR A 547 11.96 -29.34 -2.31
CA THR A 547 11.32 -29.32 -0.98
C THR A 547 12.36 -28.90 0.06
N ILE A 548 12.11 -27.76 0.73
CA ILE A 548 13.02 -27.20 1.75
C ILE A 548 12.40 -27.14 3.15
N VAL A 549 11.07 -27.20 3.28
CA VAL A 549 10.38 -27.30 4.58
C VAL A 549 9.90 -28.74 4.75
N LEU A 550 10.52 -29.47 5.68
CA LEU A 550 10.14 -30.83 6.04
C LEU A 550 8.87 -30.82 6.92
N HIS A 551 8.75 -29.83 7.80
CA HIS A 551 7.59 -29.68 8.70
C HIS A 551 7.39 -28.22 9.13
N HIS A 552 6.14 -27.85 9.41
CA HIS A 552 5.80 -26.62 10.13
C HIS A 552 4.49 -26.78 10.92
N SER A 553 4.44 -26.19 12.12
CA SER A 553 3.27 -26.15 13.00
C SER A 553 2.95 -24.70 13.43
N ASP A 554 1.79 -24.18 13.01
CA ASP A 554 1.32 -22.80 13.28
C ASP A 554 1.30 -22.43 14.77
N VAL A 555 0.35 -22.97 15.53
CA VAL A 555 0.00 -22.54 16.90
C VAL A 555 -0.30 -23.81 17.72
N PRO A 556 0.28 -23.98 18.93
CA PRO A 556 0.85 -22.94 19.80
C PRO A 556 2.39 -22.80 19.79
N ASN A 557 3.10 -23.36 18.80
CA ASN A 557 4.57 -23.48 18.85
C ASN A 557 5.36 -22.70 17.77
N ASP A 558 4.74 -22.24 16.67
CA ASP A 558 5.39 -21.55 15.52
C ASP A 558 6.78 -22.15 15.16
N LEU A 559 6.74 -23.46 14.94
CA LEU A 559 7.88 -24.34 14.74
C LEU A 559 8.01 -24.70 13.26
N TRP A 560 9.24 -24.68 12.75
CA TRP A 560 9.59 -25.00 11.37
C TRP A 560 10.80 -25.93 11.36
N ILE A 561 10.88 -26.86 10.40
CA ILE A 561 12.05 -27.71 10.19
C ILE A 561 12.45 -27.62 8.72
N LEU A 562 13.64 -27.09 8.49
CA LEU A 562 14.24 -26.95 7.17
C LEU A 562 15.11 -28.17 6.84
N GLY A 563 15.13 -28.57 5.58
CA GLY A 563 15.94 -29.68 5.06
C GLY A 563 15.47 -30.14 3.69
N ASP A 564 16.35 -30.86 2.97
CA ASP A 564 16.03 -31.45 1.68
C ASP A 564 16.47 -32.93 1.59
N GLN A 565 16.08 -33.63 0.53
CA GLN A 565 16.28 -35.08 0.41
C GLN A 565 17.76 -35.53 0.43
N ILE A 566 18.67 -34.74 -0.16
CA ILE A 566 20.10 -35.11 -0.18
C ILE A 566 20.67 -35.00 1.23
N MET A 567 20.37 -33.89 1.91
CA MET A 567 20.75 -33.67 3.31
C MET A 567 20.20 -34.77 4.25
N CYS A 568 18.94 -35.18 4.05
CA CYS A 568 18.31 -36.23 4.84
C CYS A 568 18.90 -37.62 4.54
N HIS A 569 19.25 -37.91 3.29
CA HIS A 569 19.90 -39.15 2.88
C HIS A 569 21.34 -39.25 3.41
N ASP A 570 22.13 -38.18 3.29
CA ASP A 570 23.52 -38.13 3.75
C ASP A 570 23.59 -38.25 5.28
N LEU A 571 22.68 -37.61 6.04
CA LEU A 571 22.59 -37.78 7.49
C LEU A 571 22.39 -39.24 7.91
N GLY A 572 21.41 -39.94 7.32
CA GLY A 572 21.17 -41.36 7.61
C GLY A 572 22.35 -42.25 7.21
N LYS A 573 22.81 -42.11 5.96
CA LYS A 573 23.96 -42.83 5.39
C LYS A 573 25.20 -42.77 6.30
N PHE A 574 25.62 -41.57 6.72
CA PHE A 574 26.86 -41.37 7.47
C PHE A 574 26.75 -41.65 8.98
N THR A 575 25.55 -41.89 9.52
CA THR A 575 25.35 -42.17 10.96
C THR A 575 25.04 -43.64 11.27
N SER A 576 24.63 -44.43 10.26
CA SER A 576 24.04 -45.76 10.47
C SER A 576 24.86 -46.96 9.95
N SER A 577 25.68 -46.83 8.90
CA SER A 577 26.38 -48.00 8.31
C SER A 577 27.29 -48.72 9.30
N SER A 578 27.29 -50.06 9.27
CA SER A 578 28.15 -50.88 10.13
C SER A 578 29.64 -50.62 9.89
N LEU A 579 30.04 -50.41 8.63
CA LEU A 579 31.43 -50.28 8.18
C LEU A 579 32.08 -48.94 8.55
N LEU A 580 31.37 -47.83 8.32
CA LEU A 580 31.88 -46.48 8.53
C LEU A 580 30.71 -45.57 8.92
N SER A 581 30.82 -44.95 10.10
CA SER A 581 29.77 -44.15 10.72
C SER A 581 30.40 -43.11 11.63
N PHE A 582 29.75 -41.97 11.84
CA PHE A 582 30.13 -41.02 12.88
C PHE A 582 28.86 -40.44 13.53
N PRO A 583 28.81 -40.28 14.87
CA PRO A 583 27.61 -39.75 15.52
C PRO A 583 27.32 -38.30 15.11
N PHE A 584 26.07 -37.99 14.80
CA PHE A 584 25.65 -36.62 14.50
C PHE A 584 25.58 -35.78 15.79
N SER A 585 25.60 -34.45 15.67
CA SER A 585 25.52 -33.54 16.82
C SER A 585 24.31 -32.61 16.68
N VAL A 586 23.67 -32.28 17.80
CA VAL A 586 22.51 -31.37 17.87
C VAL A 586 22.72 -30.39 19.03
N ASP A 587 22.60 -29.09 18.73
CA ASP A 587 22.94 -28.00 19.66
C ASP A 587 22.18 -26.72 19.27
N PRO A 588 21.29 -26.19 20.13
CA PRO A 588 20.49 -25.01 19.80
C PRO A 588 21.32 -23.71 19.78
N THR A 589 21.36 -23.04 18.63
CA THR A 589 22.11 -21.81 18.40
C THR A 589 21.23 -20.55 18.48
N PHE A 590 21.68 -19.62 19.32
CA PHE A 590 20.96 -18.39 19.62
C PHE A 590 21.26 -17.25 18.62
N ASN A 591 20.33 -16.27 18.57
CA ASN A 591 20.52 -14.94 17.98
C ASN A 591 20.60 -14.87 16.43
N PHE A 592 19.64 -15.49 15.74
CA PHE A 592 19.43 -15.27 14.29
C PHE A 592 18.35 -14.23 13.99
N GLY A 593 17.25 -14.24 14.74
CA GLY A 593 16.14 -13.30 14.62
C GLY A 593 15.41 -13.11 15.93
N SER A 594 14.10 -12.92 15.88
CA SER A 594 13.20 -13.04 17.04
C SER A 594 12.88 -14.51 17.37
N PHE A 595 13.78 -15.43 17.05
CA PHE A 595 13.63 -16.89 17.10
C PHE A 595 14.99 -17.55 17.35
N GLU A 596 14.94 -18.79 17.85
CA GLU A 596 16.08 -19.69 17.99
C GLU A 596 16.16 -20.66 16.81
N VAL A 597 17.34 -21.25 16.61
CA VAL A 597 17.60 -22.23 15.56
C VAL A 597 18.29 -23.45 16.18
N THR A 598 17.86 -24.67 15.86
CA THR A 598 18.54 -25.91 16.28
C THR A 598 18.94 -26.72 15.05
N PRO A 599 20.18 -26.58 14.56
CA PRO A 599 20.72 -27.42 13.49
C PRO A 599 21.12 -28.80 14.03
N ILE A 600 20.80 -29.83 13.26
CA ILE A 600 21.53 -31.10 13.28
C ILE A 600 22.78 -30.93 12.40
N VAL A 601 23.91 -31.53 12.78
CA VAL A 601 25.15 -31.52 11.98
C VAL A 601 25.80 -32.89 11.95
N TYR A 602 26.42 -33.25 10.83
CA TYR A 602 27.06 -34.54 10.61
C TYR A 602 28.44 -34.39 9.94
N LYS A 603 29.27 -35.43 9.98
CA LYS A 603 30.51 -35.49 9.20
C LYS A 603 30.23 -36.12 7.83
N HIS A 604 30.68 -35.51 6.75
CA HIS A 604 30.53 -36.06 5.41
C HIS A 604 31.69 -37.04 5.11
N LEU A 605 31.50 -38.33 5.41
CA LEU A 605 32.60 -39.32 5.52
C LEU A 605 33.24 -39.74 4.19
N PHE A 606 32.71 -39.28 3.05
CA PHE A 606 33.35 -39.43 1.74
C PHE A 606 34.30 -38.27 1.39
N LEU A 607 34.45 -37.26 2.25
CA LEU A 607 35.38 -36.14 2.09
C LEU A 607 36.39 -36.09 3.25
N LYS A 608 37.55 -35.47 3.01
CA LYS A 608 38.54 -35.04 4.00
C LYS A 608 38.85 -33.56 3.77
N SER A 609 39.20 -32.84 4.84
CA SER A 609 39.72 -31.47 4.73
C SER A 609 41.23 -31.48 4.54
N LYS A 610 41.72 -30.87 3.45
CA LYS A 610 43.15 -30.76 3.13
C LYS A 610 43.98 -30.12 4.24
N ALA A 611 43.37 -29.23 5.03
CA ALA A 611 44.01 -28.53 6.14
C ALA A 611 44.08 -29.32 7.46
N THR A 612 43.32 -30.43 7.61
CA THR A 612 43.22 -31.14 8.91
C THR A 612 43.23 -32.67 8.82
N GLY A 613 43.05 -33.26 7.63
CA GLY A 613 42.88 -34.70 7.41
C GLY A 613 41.53 -35.27 7.88
N GLU A 614 40.73 -34.49 8.62
CA GLU A 614 39.45 -34.89 9.19
C GLU A 614 38.28 -34.74 8.20
N PRO A 615 37.23 -35.58 8.28
CA PRO A 615 36.03 -35.38 7.46
C PRO A 615 35.28 -34.10 7.83
N PRO A 616 34.86 -33.29 6.84
CA PRO A 616 34.25 -31.98 7.08
C PRO A 616 32.84 -32.09 7.68
N VAL A 617 32.44 -31.02 8.39
CA VAL A 617 31.11 -30.91 9.03
C VAL A 617 30.12 -30.29 8.06
N PHE A 618 29.02 -30.99 7.80
CA PHE A 618 27.94 -30.58 6.91
C PHE A 618 26.68 -30.24 7.71
N LEU A 619 25.85 -29.34 7.15
CA LEU A 619 24.60 -28.91 7.77
C LEU A 619 23.50 -29.96 7.52
N GLY A 620 22.85 -30.41 8.59
CA GLY A 620 21.69 -31.30 8.56
C GLY A 620 20.36 -30.55 8.74
N PRO A 621 19.26 -31.30 8.91
CA PRO A 621 17.94 -30.72 9.15
C PRO A 621 17.97 -29.72 10.31
N THR A 622 17.35 -28.56 10.10
CA THR A 622 17.53 -27.40 10.97
C THR A 622 16.19 -26.83 11.40
N MET A 623 15.90 -26.89 12.70
CA MET A 623 14.67 -26.36 13.28
C MET A 623 14.76 -24.83 13.49
N ILE A 624 13.67 -24.10 13.23
CA ILE A 624 13.44 -22.73 13.70
C ILE A 624 12.28 -22.77 14.70
N HIS A 625 12.47 -22.20 15.89
CA HIS A 625 11.54 -22.33 17.01
C HIS A 625 11.64 -21.13 17.98
N HIS A 626 10.73 -21.11 18.97
CA HIS A 626 10.66 -20.07 20.02
C HIS A 626 10.65 -20.64 21.45
N LYS A 627 10.81 -21.95 21.60
CA LYS A 627 10.77 -22.66 22.88
C LYS A 627 11.82 -23.76 22.92
N LYS A 628 12.39 -24.01 24.09
CA LYS A 628 13.22 -25.17 24.39
C LYS A 628 12.47 -26.09 25.34
N ASP A 629 11.53 -26.83 24.79
CA ASP A 629 10.78 -27.84 25.54
C ASP A 629 10.83 -29.19 24.82
N TYR A 630 10.63 -30.27 25.58
CA TYR A 630 10.61 -31.63 25.04
C TYR A 630 9.61 -31.79 23.89
N SER A 631 8.47 -31.09 23.89
CA SER A 631 7.50 -31.19 22.79
C SER A 631 8.02 -30.60 21.47
N THR A 632 8.84 -29.56 21.57
CA THR A 632 9.48 -28.88 20.44
C THR A 632 10.59 -29.75 19.87
N PHE A 633 11.49 -30.27 20.71
CA PHE A 633 12.56 -31.18 20.29
C PHE A 633 12.03 -32.53 19.80
N LYS A 634 10.94 -33.07 20.40
CA LYS A 634 10.26 -34.29 19.93
C LYS A 634 9.67 -34.12 18.52
N THR A 635 9.19 -32.93 18.17
CA THR A 635 8.79 -32.65 16.78
C THR A 635 9.99 -32.66 15.83
N LEU A 636 11.18 -32.22 16.26
CA LEU A 636 12.40 -32.33 15.45
C LEU A 636 12.84 -33.77 15.24
N SER A 637 12.97 -34.57 16.31
CA SER A 637 13.45 -35.96 16.22
C SER A 637 12.51 -36.82 15.38
N SER A 638 11.19 -36.75 15.62
CA SER A 638 10.19 -37.53 14.87
C SER A 638 10.10 -37.12 13.38
N VAL A 639 10.28 -35.84 13.04
CA VAL A 639 10.32 -35.38 11.62
C VAL A 639 11.63 -35.80 10.95
N CYS A 640 12.75 -35.79 11.66
CA CYS A 640 14.03 -36.27 11.13
C CYS A 640 13.98 -37.76 10.85
N VAL A 641 13.45 -38.58 11.77
CA VAL A 641 13.25 -40.02 11.54
C VAL A 641 12.34 -40.27 10.32
N ALA A 642 11.22 -39.55 10.21
CA ALA A 642 10.31 -39.69 9.08
C ALA A 642 10.86 -39.18 7.72
N SER A 643 11.93 -38.38 7.71
CA SER A 643 12.52 -37.78 6.50
C SER A 643 13.88 -38.36 6.11
N CYS A 644 14.65 -38.83 7.08
CA CYS A 644 16.02 -39.31 6.92
C CYS A 644 16.01 -40.84 6.96
N LYS A 645 16.02 -41.46 5.78
CA LYS A 645 16.09 -42.92 5.63
C LYS A 645 17.25 -43.48 6.47
N ASP A 646 17.02 -44.63 7.12
CA ASP A 646 17.98 -45.35 7.95
C ASP A 646 18.42 -44.65 9.26
N LEU A 647 17.89 -43.45 9.59
CA LEU A 647 18.23 -42.75 10.85
C LEU A 647 17.76 -43.51 12.11
N GLU A 648 16.72 -44.35 11.99
CA GLU A 648 16.24 -45.25 13.06
C GLU A 648 17.33 -46.21 13.60
N VAL A 649 18.30 -46.56 12.75
CA VAL A 649 19.44 -47.45 13.05
C VAL A 649 20.77 -46.69 13.15
N ALA A 650 20.72 -45.36 13.37
CA ALA A 650 21.91 -44.56 13.65
C ALA A 650 22.62 -45.04 14.94
N LYS A 651 23.96 -45.06 14.94
CA LYS A 651 24.72 -45.62 16.07
C LYS A 651 24.73 -44.71 17.30
N GLY A 652 24.73 -43.39 17.12
CA GLY A 652 24.79 -42.45 18.24
C GLY A 652 24.64 -40.99 17.84
N PHE A 653 24.45 -40.14 18.84
CA PHE A 653 24.30 -38.69 18.68
C PHE A 653 24.85 -37.91 19.87
N VAL A 654 25.28 -36.68 19.62
CA VAL A 654 25.99 -35.80 20.57
C VAL A 654 25.13 -34.61 20.93
N THR A 655 25.07 -34.27 22.22
CA THR A 655 24.53 -32.97 22.67
C THR A 655 25.40 -32.34 23.77
N ASP A 656 25.16 -31.06 24.06
CA ASP A 656 25.63 -30.39 25.28
C ASP A 656 25.12 -31.11 26.55
N GLY A 657 23.96 -31.76 26.43
CA GLY A 657 23.18 -32.53 27.39
C GLY A 657 22.01 -31.76 28.02
N GLU A 658 21.37 -30.87 27.25
CA GLU A 658 20.03 -30.35 27.50
C GLU A 658 19.00 -31.52 27.58
N VAL A 659 18.29 -31.63 28.71
CA VAL A 659 17.47 -32.83 29.03
C VAL A 659 16.33 -33.05 28.05
N GLY A 660 15.56 -32.00 27.75
CA GLY A 660 14.45 -32.10 26.79
C GLY A 660 14.90 -32.38 25.35
N LEU A 661 16.17 -32.12 25.02
CA LEU A 661 16.75 -32.38 23.70
C LEU A 661 17.17 -33.85 23.57
N PHE A 662 17.96 -34.39 24.51
CA PHE A 662 18.44 -35.77 24.36
C PHE A 662 17.29 -36.79 24.50
N GLN A 663 16.38 -36.61 25.47
CA GLN A 663 15.21 -37.48 25.66
C GLN A 663 14.30 -37.53 24.43
N ALA A 664 14.18 -36.42 23.68
CA ALA A 664 13.42 -36.39 22.44
C ALA A 664 13.99 -37.37 21.41
N PHE A 665 15.32 -37.31 21.17
CA PHE A 665 15.99 -38.22 20.26
C PHE A 665 16.01 -39.67 20.76
N GLU A 666 16.32 -39.95 22.04
CA GLU A 666 16.26 -41.31 22.60
C GLU A 666 14.90 -41.98 22.39
N SER A 667 13.81 -41.21 22.43
CA SER A 667 12.45 -41.70 22.24
C SER A 667 12.00 -41.87 20.78
N ASP A 668 12.83 -41.53 19.79
CA ASP A 668 12.60 -41.81 18.35
C ASP A 668 13.70 -42.71 17.73
N ILE A 669 14.93 -42.65 18.25
CA ILE A 669 16.07 -43.46 17.80
C ILE A 669 16.67 -44.28 18.97
N PRO A 670 15.91 -45.18 19.63
CA PRO A 670 16.32 -45.86 20.87
C PRO A 670 17.53 -46.80 20.71
N LEU A 671 17.90 -47.16 19.48
CA LEU A 671 19.10 -47.93 19.18
C LEU A 671 20.37 -47.08 19.30
N ALA A 672 20.26 -45.78 19.01
CA ALA A 672 21.38 -44.84 19.08
C ALA A 672 21.86 -44.66 20.54
N LYS A 673 23.16 -44.45 20.73
CA LYS A 673 23.72 -44.06 22.02
C LYS A 673 23.86 -42.54 22.09
N HIS A 674 23.26 -41.93 23.10
CA HIS A 674 23.53 -40.55 23.46
C HIS A 674 24.99 -40.42 23.92
N LEU A 675 25.62 -39.31 23.58
CA LEU A 675 26.95 -38.94 24.04
C LEU A 675 26.91 -37.54 24.65
N ARG A 676 27.31 -37.45 25.93
CA ARG A 676 27.49 -36.17 26.62
C ARG A 676 28.79 -35.53 26.16
N CYS A 677 28.73 -34.27 25.73
CA CYS A 677 29.94 -33.51 25.42
C CYS A 677 30.89 -33.42 26.62
N PHE A 678 32.12 -33.93 26.45
CA PHE A 678 33.17 -33.90 27.47
C PHE A 678 33.51 -32.47 27.91
N LYS A 679 33.41 -31.49 27.01
CA LYS A 679 33.71 -30.09 27.33
C LYS A 679 32.65 -29.47 28.25
N HIS A 680 31.38 -29.77 28.00
CA HIS A 680 30.28 -29.32 28.86
C HIS A 680 30.34 -30.01 30.24
N PHE A 681 30.59 -31.33 30.30
CA PHE A 681 30.78 -32.01 31.58
C PHE A 681 32.02 -31.50 32.35
N GLU A 682 33.13 -31.17 31.66
CA GLU A 682 34.30 -30.54 32.30
C GLU A 682 33.96 -29.16 32.89
N ASN A 683 33.14 -28.37 32.20
CA ASN A 683 32.66 -27.09 32.72
C ASN A 683 31.75 -27.28 33.95
N ASN A 684 30.83 -28.25 33.93
CA ASN A 684 30.00 -28.60 35.10
C ASN A 684 30.86 -28.97 36.32
N CYS A 685 31.89 -29.82 36.14
CA CYS A 685 32.85 -30.15 37.19
C CYS A 685 33.61 -28.92 37.70
N ARG A 686 34.05 -28.02 36.80
CA ARG A 686 34.73 -26.76 37.15
C ARG A 686 33.81 -25.83 37.95
N GLU A 687 32.54 -25.72 37.57
CA GLU A 687 31.56 -24.88 38.26
C GLU A 687 31.18 -25.45 39.62
N LYS A 688 31.04 -26.78 39.73
CA LYS A 688 30.89 -27.45 41.02
C LYS A 688 32.09 -27.15 41.94
N LEU A 689 33.32 -27.32 41.47
CA LEU A 689 34.54 -26.99 42.24
C LEU A 689 34.58 -25.50 42.69
N ARG A 690 34.17 -24.56 41.82
CA ARG A 690 34.02 -23.14 42.21
C ARG A 690 32.96 -22.93 43.29
N SER A 691 31.79 -23.57 43.17
CA SER A 691 30.69 -23.44 44.15
C SER A 691 31.05 -24.01 45.53
N ILE A 692 31.94 -24.99 45.57
CA ILE A 692 32.49 -25.58 46.79
C ILE A 692 33.53 -24.64 47.44
N GLY A 693 34.26 -23.86 46.63
CA GLY A 693 35.25 -22.87 47.08
C GLY A 693 36.61 -22.98 46.39
N ILE A 694 36.85 -24.03 45.60
CA ILE A 694 38.11 -24.25 44.87
C ILE A 694 38.08 -23.44 43.57
N GLN A 695 38.34 -22.14 43.67
CA GLN A 695 38.24 -21.21 42.53
C GLN A 695 39.46 -21.21 41.59
N ALA A 696 40.66 -21.47 42.12
CA ALA A 696 41.90 -21.33 41.36
C ALA A 696 42.15 -22.51 40.40
N ARG A 697 42.46 -22.21 39.14
CA ARG A 697 42.69 -23.22 38.07
C ARG A 697 43.79 -24.23 38.41
N LYS A 698 44.83 -23.81 39.15
CA LYS A 698 45.94 -24.67 39.57
C LYS A 698 45.47 -25.80 40.52
N ASP A 699 44.48 -25.52 41.36
CA ASP A 699 43.99 -26.42 42.40
C ASP A 699 42.85 -27.31 41.88
N GLN A 700 41.98 -26.75 41.01
CA GLN A 700 41.01 -27.52 40.22
C GLN A 700 41.64 -28.61 39.36
N ARG A 701 42.89 -28.40 38.91
CA ARG A 701 43.59 -29.29 37.97
C ARG A 701 43.66 -30.74 38.42
N PHE A 702 43.88 -30.99 39.71
CA PHE A 702 43.97 -32.36 40.26
C PHE A 702 42.66 -33.14 40.07
N PHE A 703 41.54 -32.55 40.51
CA PHE A 703 40.21 -33.14 40.42
C PHE A 703 39.82 -33.43 38.96
N LEU A 704 40.06 -32.47 38.07
CA LEU A 704 39.80 -32.63 36.64
C LEU A 704 40.69 -33.69 35.99
N GLN A 705 41.95 -33.84 36.42
CA GLN A 705 42.83 -34.89 35.93
C GLN A 705 42.45 -36.29 36.43
N LYS A 706 41.83 -36.43 37.62
CA LYS A 706 41.25 -37.71 38.06
C LYS A 706 40.02 -38.10 37.24
N VAL A 707 39.11 -37.16 36.96
CA VAL A 707 37.88 -37.43 36.19
C VAL A 707 38.17 -37.63 34.70
N PHE A 708 38.91 -36.69 34.09
CA PHE A 708 39.13 -36.59 32.65
C PHE A 708 40.54 -37.02 32.19
N GLY A 709 41.42 -37.47 33.08
CA GLY A 709 42.77 -37.93 32.70
C GLY A 709 43.66 -36.86 32.06
N MET A 710 44.73 -37.31 31.41
CA MET A 710 45.58 -36.51 30.52
C MET A 710 45.83 -37.28 29.22
N LYS A 711 45.44 -36.70 28.08
CA LYS A 711 45.66 -37.27 26.74
C LYS A 711 47.12 -37.72 26.58
N GLY A 712 47.34 -39.01 26.33
CA GLY A 712 48.67 -39.61 26.17
C GLY A 712 49.56 -39.66 27.43
N LYS A 713 49.01 -39.48 28.65
CA LYS A 713 49.77 -39.57 29.91
C LYS A 713 49.06 -40.30 31.04
N SER A 714 47.74 -40.19 31.18
CA SER A 714 46.97 -40.92 32.18
C SER A 714 45.49 -41.06 31.78
N LYS A 715 44.89 -42.21 32.06
CA LYS A 715 43.42 -42.38 32.01
C LYS A 715 42.75 -41.56 33.12
N GLY A 716 41.53 -41.09 32.86
CA GLY A 716 40.59 -40.67 33.90
C GLY A 716 39.48 -41.70 34.09
N ILE A 717 38.62 -41.54 35.09
CA ILE A 717 37.49 -42.48 35.32
C ILE A 717 36.56 -42.59 34.11
N LEU A 718 36.43 -41.51 33.31
CA LEU A 718 35.62 -41.51 32.09
C LEU A 718 36.23 -42.37 30.97
N ASP A 719 37.51 -42.73 31.05
CA ASP A 719 38.21 -43.65 30.12
C ASP A 719 38.21 -45.11 30.61
N ALA A 720 37.35 -45.42 31.58
CA ALA A 720 36.86 -46.78 31.83
C ALA A 720 36.16 -47.34 30.58
N GLU A 721 36.25 -48.65 30.38
CA GLU A 721 35.58 -49.35 29.29
C GLU A 721 34.10 -49.60 29.63
N ASP A 722 33.80 -50.20 30.79
CA ASP A 722 32.44 -50.55 31.23
C ASP A 722 32.02 -49.88 32.57
N ASP A 723 30.81 -50.19 33.03
CA ASP A 723 30.23 -49.60 34.24
C ASP A 723 30.73 -50.23 35.55
N ILE A 724 31.35 -51.42 35.49
CA ILE A 724 32.02 -52.06 36.62
C ILE A 724 33.37 -51.37 36.83
N GLU A 725 34.17 -51.19 35.77
CA GLU A 725 35.43 -50.43 35.82
C GLU A 725 35.19 -48.98 36.25
N LEU A 726 34.18 -48.30 35.69
CA LEU A 726 33.81 -46.94 36.11
C LEU A 726 33.53 -46.87 37.61
N LYS A 727 32.77 -47.83 38.15
CA LYS A 727 32.45 -47.87 39.58
C LYS A 727 33.69 -48.14 40.44
N VAL A 728 34.51 -49.11 40.09
CA VAL A 728 35.76 -49.42 40.81
C VAL A 728 36.71 -48.22 40.83
N LEU A 729 36.83 -47.50 39.71
CA LEU A 729 37.66 -46.29 39.64
C LEU A 729 37.05 -45.10 40.42
N LEU A 730 35.72 -44.95 40.43
CA LEU A 730 35.02 -43.90 41.18
C LEU A 730 35.05 -44.14 42.69
N ASP A 731 34.86 -45.37 43.14
CA ASP A 731 34.99 -45.72 44.56
C ASP A 731 36.46 -45.63 45.01
N GLY A 732 37.40 -46.10 44.17
CA GLY A 732 38.84 -46.05 44.45
C GLY A 732 39.45 -44.64 44.50
N MET A 733 38.91 -43.66 43.74
CA MET A 733 39.41 -42.28 43.77
C MET A 733 38.94 -41.47 45.00
N LYS A 734 38.04 -42.01 45.83
CA LYS A 734 37.41 -41.28 46.94
C LYS A 734 38.43 -40.67 47.90
N GLY A 735 39.33 -41.48 48.47
CA GLY A 735 40.31 -41.01 49.45
C GLY A 735 41.23 -39.91 48.93
N ASP A 736 41.74 -40.07 47.70
CA ASP A 736 42.59 -39.08 47.01
C ASP A 736 41.89 -37.74 46.79
N VAL A 737 40.58 -37.78 46.45
CA VAL A 737 39.77 -36.58 46.19
C VAL A 737 39.40 -35.89 47.49
N ASP A 738 38.86 -36.66 48.44
CA ASP A 738 38.35 -36.16 49.72
C ASP A 738 39.48 -35.49 50.52
N ALA A 739 40.62 -36.17 50.67
CA ALA A 739 41.79 -35.62 51.36
C ALA A 739 42.35 -34.38 50.66
N ARG A 740 42.29 -34.30 49.31
CA ARG A 740 42.73 -33.10 48.58
C ARG A 740 41.74 -31.94 48.72
N GLU A 741 40.45 -32.22 48.85
CA GLU A 741 39.40 -31.23 49.10
C GLU A 741 39.55 -30.64 50.51
N GLU A 742 39.71 -31.50 51.52
CA GLU A 742 40.03 -31.12 52.91
C GLU A 742 41.32 -30.30 53.00
N MET A 743 42.41 -30.72 52.35
CA MET A 743 43.69 -29.99 52.37
C MET A 743 43.57 -28.55 51.81
N LEU A 744 42.59 -28.28 50.94
CA LEU A 744 42.37 -26.96 50.33
C LEU A 744 41.34 -26.08 51.06
N LEU A 745 40.47 -26.68 51.90
CA LEU A 745 39.28 -26.02 52.46
C LEU A 745 39.08 -26.22 53.98
N GLY A 746 39.54 -27.34 54.56
CA GLY A 746 39.44 -27.63 56.00
C GLY A 746 40.24 -26.65 56.87
N SER A 747 41.36 -26.14 56.35
CA SER A 747 42.12 -25.03 56.96
C SER A 747 41.38 -23.67 56.99
N LYS A 748 40.10 -23.63 56.59
CA LYS A 748 39.23 -22.45 56.60
C LYS A 748 37.88 -22.69 57.30
N ARG A 749 37.57 -23.91 57.75
CA ARG A 749 36.31 -24.29 58.41
C ARG A 749 36.54 -25.50 59.32
N GLU A 750 36.23 -25.37 60.61
CA GLU A 750 36.51 -26.39 61.63
C GLU A 750 35.78 -27.73 61.38
N GLU A 751 34.61 -27.70 60.72
CA GLU A 751 33.89 -28.90 60.27
C GLU A 751 33.68 -28.94 58.75
N TYR A 752 34.76 -28.99 57.96
CA TYR A 752 34.65 -29.25 56.53
C TYR A 752 34.36 -30.74 56.22
N LYS A 753 33.47 -31.01 55.25
CA LYS A 753 33.21 -32.36 54.72
C LYS A 753 33.29 -32.33 53.19
N PRO A 754 34.07 -33.22 52.54
CA PRO A 754 34.13 -33.34 51.09
C PRO A 754 32.79 -33.58 50.40
N VAL A 755 32.62 -32.95 49.24
CA VAL A 755 31.38 -33.00 48.45
C VAL A 755 31.61 -33.13 46.93
N PHE A 756 32.85 -33.10 46.43
CA PHE A 756 33.11 -33.34 45.00
C PHE A 756 32.99 -34.83 44.65
N HIS A 757 33.43 -35.76 45.50
CA HIS A 757 33.22 -37.20 45.28
C HIS A 757 31.72 -37.55 45.21
N GLY A 758 30.93 -37.10 46.19
CA GLY A 758 29.48 -37.29 46.21
C GLY A 758 28.75 -36.69 45.01
N TYR A 759 29.28 -35.60 44.42
CA TYR A 759 28.76 -35.05 43.16
C TYR A 759 29.04 -35.95 41.95
N LEU A 760 30.21 -36.60 41.88
CA LEU A 760 30.49 -37.58 40.82
C LEU A 760 29.61 -38.83 40.98
N VAL A 761 29.40 -39.30 42.22
CA VAL A 761 28.47 -40.41 42.52
C VAL A 761 27.03 -40.07 42.10
N SER A 762 26.54 -38.85 42.35
CA SER A 762 25.20 -38.43 41.91
C SER A 762 25.06 -38.21 40.40
N HIS A 763 26.16 -38.32 39.64
CA HIS A 763 26.18 -38.28 38.17
C HIS A 763 26.68 -39.62 37.57
N PHE A 764 26.71 -40.70 38.35
CA PHE A 764 27.20 -42.01 37.91
C PHE A 764 26.50 -42.49 36.64
N ASP A 765 25.17 -42.44 36.60
CA ASP A 765 24.39 -42.89 35.44
C ASP A 765 24.68 -42.06 34.18
N VAL A 766 24.82 -40.73 34.32
CA VAL A 766 25.21 -39.84 33.21
C VAL A 766 26.58 -40.23 32.63
N MET A 767 27.54 -40.62 33.46
CA MET A 767 28.86 -41.07 33.02
C MET A 767 28.79 -42.48 32.39
N LYS A 768 28.11 -43.41 33.07
CA LYS A 768 27.89 -44.81 32.67
C LYS A 768 27.20 -44.93 31.31
N GLU A 769 26.15 -44.17 31.09
CA GLU A 769 25.28 -44.34 29.92
C GLU A 769 25.77 -43.55 28.71
N ASN A 770 26.50 -42.44 28.93
CA ASN A 770 26.75 -41.43 27.89
C ASN A 770 28.22 -40.99 27.72
N MET A 771 29.19 -41.55 28.47
CA MET A 771 30.60 -41.08 28.43
C MET A 771 31.70 -42.15 28.40
N ILE A 772 31.49 -43.34 28.97
CA ILE A 772 32.51 -44.41 29.04
C ILE A 772 32.90 -44.99 27.65
N GLY A 773 33.99 -45.77 27.62
CA GLY A 773 34.60 -46.30 26.40
C GLY A 773 33.66 -47.16 25.55
N ASN A 774 33.00 -48.14 26.16
CA ASN A 774 32.09 -49.06 25.46
C ASN A 774 30.93 -48.30 24.80
N VAL A 775 30.38 -47.29 25.49
CA VAL A 775 29.35 -46.39 24.96
C VAL A 775 29.89 -45.58 23.77
N ARG A 776 31.04 -44.91 23.90
CA ARG A 776 31.67 -44.15 22.81
C ARG A 776 31.90 -45.01 21.56
N ARG A 777 32.34 -46.27 21.73
CA ARG A 777 32.58 -47.19 20.62
C ARG A 777 31.28 -47.69 19.99
N LYS A 778 30.26 -48.02 20.79
CA LYS A 778 28.90 -48.36 20.32
C LYS A 778 28.25 -47.20 19.54
N ALA A 779 28.50 -45.97 19.97
CA ALA A 779 28.08 -44.75 19.27
C ALA A 779 28.80 -44.47 17.94
N GLY A 780 29.80 -45.29 17.57
CA GLY A 780 30.55 -45.14 16.32
C GLY A 780 31.70 -44.14 16.37
N LEU A 781 32.20 -43.73 17.54
CA LEU A 781 33.44 -42.95 17.60
C LEU A 781 34.66 -43.84 17.35
N PRO A 782 35.62 -43.42 16.50
CA PRO A 782 36.83 -44.17 16.22
C PRO A 782 37.78 -44.19 17.43
N ASN A 783 38.68 -45.18 17.46
CA ASN A 783 39.76 -45.23 18.46
C ASN A 783 40.85 -44.19 18.14
N GLY A 784 41.40 -43.56 19.18
CA GLY A 784 42.57 -42.69 19.07
C GLY A 784 43.89 -43.49 19.04
N PRO A 785 45.04 -42.80 18.89
CA PRO A 785 46.37 -43.43 18.88
C PRO A 785 46.72 -44.20 20.16
N ASP A 786 46.03 -43.93 21.25
CA ASP A 786 46.12 -44.58 22.55
C ASP A 786 45.16 -45.78 22.72
N GLY A 787 44.51 -46.23 21.63
CA GLY A 787 43.60 -47.38 21.60
C GLY A 787 42.21 -47.13 22.20
N ASN A 788 42.06 -46.10 23.05
CA ASN A 788 40.79 -45.69 23.63
C ASN A 788 39.91 -44.97 22.58
N PRO A 789 38.58 -45.10 22.61
CA PRO A 789 37.68 -44.38 21.70
C PRO A 789 37.79 -42.87 21.91
N MET A 790 37.75 -42.08 20.84
CA MET A 790 37.90 -40.62 20.90
C MET A 790 36.90 -39.96 21.86
N ARG A 791 37.32 -38.85 22.47
CA ARG A 791 36.46 -38.08 23.38
C ARG A 791 35.42 -37.28 22.60
N CYS A 792 34.20 -37.26 23.10
CA CYS A 792 33.07 -36.64 22.42
C CYS A 792 32.98 -35.13 22.71
N TYR A 793 32.79 -34.31 21.67
CA TYR A 793 32.74 -32.86 21.77
C TYR A 793 31.71 -32.25 20.81
N THR A 794 31.07 -31.15 21.23
CA THR A 794 30.14 -30.32 20.44
C THR A 794 30.82 -29.45 19.38
N ASN A 795 32.14 -29.53 19.23
CA ASN A 795 32.95 -28.77 18.26
C ASN A 795 32.34 -28.72 16.84
N MET A 796 31.67 -29.79 16.39
CA MET A 796 31.00 -29.83 15.09
C MET A 796 29.84 -28.81 15.03
N SER A 797 28.97 -28.82 16.03
CA SER A 797 27.89 -27.85 16.15
C SER A 797 28.43 -26.44 16.37
N GLU A 798 29.41 -26.27 17.25
CA GLU A 798 30.04 -24.97 17.52
C GLU A 798 30.64 -24.36 16.25
N SER A 799 31.31 -25.18 15.42
CA SER A 799 31.84 -24.78 14.10
C SER A 799 30.72 -24.38 13.13
N MET A 800 29.68 -25.21 12.97
CA MET A 800 28.55 -24.87 12.10
C MET A 800 27.79 -23.63 12.58
N ASN A 801 27.65 -23.47 13.90
CA ASN A 801 27.04 -22.31 14.54
C ASN A 801 27.85 -21.03 14.29
N HIS A 802 29.18 -21.14 14.15
CA HIS A 802 30.04 -20.04 13.68
C HIS A 802 29.87 -19.78 12.18
N VAL A 803 29.79 -20.81 11.34
CA VAL A 803 29.53 -20.67 9.88
C VAL A 803 28.20 -19.94 9.64
N LEU A 804 27.10 -20.42 10.23
CA LEU A 804 25.78 -19.80 10.12
C LEU A 804 25.78 -18.32 10.57
N LYS A 805 26.49 -18.00 11.67
CA LYS A 805 26.62 -16.61 12.16
C LYS A 805 27.44 -15.72 11.21
N ARG A 806 28.55 -16.24 10.67
CA ARG A 806 29.37 -15.51 9.68
C ARG A 806 28.59 -15.25 8.38
N THR A 807 27.82 -16.23 7.89
CA THR A 807 26.98 -16.06 6.70
C THR A 807 25.87 -15.04 6.96
N LYS A 808 25.24 -15.05 8.14
CA LYS A 808 24.30 -13.99 8.57
C LYS A 808 24.97 -12.61 8.51
N GLU A 809 26.16 -12.45 9.07
CA GLU A 809 26.89 -11.18 9.09
C GLU A 809 27.25 -10.67 7.68
N VAL A 810 27.73 -11.54 6.80
CA VAL A 810 28.02 -11.21 5.39
C VAL A 810 26.74 -10.84 4.62
N SER A 811 25.60 -11.44 4.96
CA SER A 811 24.30 -11.15 4.32
C SER A 811 23.64 -9.84 4.74
N GLN A 812 24.22 -9.08 5.67
CA GLN A 812 23.64 -7.84 6.21
C GLN A 812 24.43 -6.60 5.78
N SER A 813 23.72 -5.57 5.33
CA SER A 813 24.32 -4.27 4.97
C SER A 813 25.09 -3.66 6.16
N PRO A 814 26.31 -3.13 5.94
CA PRO A 814 27.14 -2.59 7.02
C PRO A 814 26.39 -1.66 7.98
N GLY A 815 26.56 -1.88 9.28
CA GLY A 815 25.92 -1.12 10.36
C GLY A 815 24.52 -1.59 10.78
N THR A 816 23.82 -2.42 10.00
CA THR A 816 22.41 -2.78 10.29
C THR A 816 22.28 -3.98 11.24
N LYS A 817 22.42 -3.76 12.55
CA LYS A 817 22.24 -4.79 13.62
C LYS A 817 20.76 -5.23 13.81
N ARG A 818 20.11 -5.76 12.77
CA ARG A 818 18.76 -6.36 12.87
C ARG A 818 18.83 -7.89 12.97
N GLY A 819 17.85 -8.47 13.67
CA GLY A 819 17.52 -9.88 13.50
C GLY A 819 16.88 -10.13 12.12
N LEU A 820 17.17 -11.29 11.52
CA LEU A 820 16.53 -11.72 10.27
C LEU A 820 15.07 -12.14 10.52
N ASN A 821 14.22 -12.08 9.49
CA ASN A 821 12.97 -12.83 9.47
C ASN A 821 13.21 -14.31 9.05
N LYS A 822 12.19 -15.17 9.13
CA LYS A 822 12.33 -16.61 8.85
C LYS A 822 12.68 -16.91 7.39
N LEU A 823 12.14 -16.15 6.44
CA LEU A 823 12.48 -16.28 5.01
C LEU A 823 13.92 -15.83 4.73
N GLN A 824 14.34 -14.69 5.29
CA GLN A 824 15.70 -14.16 5.17
C GLN A 824 16.74 -15.11 5.76
N PHE A 825 16.47 -15.73 6.92
CA PHE A 825 17.34 -16.78 7.44
C PHE A 825 17.37 -18.00 6.51
N THR A 826 16.22 -18.43 5.98
CA THR A 826 16.14 -19.57 5.05
C THR A 826 16.99 -19.31 3.80
N LYS A 827 16.73 -18.21 3.07
CA LYS A 827 17.43 -17.90 1.82
C LYS A 827 18.88 -17.45 2.03
N ASN A 828 19.12 -16.51 2.94
CA ASN A 828 20.41 -15.81 3.00
C ASN A 828 21.43 -16.50 3.92
N VAL A 829 21.03 -17.51 4.70
CA VAL A 829 21.91 -18.22 5.64
C VAL A 829 21.85 -19.73 5.41
N PHE A 830 20.68 -20.36 5.57
CA PHE A 830 20.55 -21.82 5.47
C PHE A 830 20.85 -22.31 4.05
N GLU A 831 20.18 -21.77 3.03
CA GLU A 831 20.40 -22.17 1.63
C GLU A 831 21.80 -21.85 1.13
N VAL A 832 22.35 -20.68 1.48
CA VAL A 832 23.73 -20.30 1.12
C VAL A 832 24.74 -21.31 1.65
N VAL A 833 24.62 -21.73 2.91
CA VAL A 833 25.54 -22.73 3.50
C VAL A 833 25.36 -24.12 2.86
N VAL A 834 24.13 -24.52 2.51
CA VAL A 834 23.85 -25.82 1.87
C VAL A 834 24.36 -25.87 0.43
N GLU A 835 24.09 -24.87 -0.39
CA GLU A 835 24.56 -24.86 -1.79
C GLU A 835 26.07 -24.60 -1.88
N GLU A 836 26.68 -23.90 -0.92
CA GLU A 836 28.14 -23.77 -0.80
C GLU A 836 28.81 -25.12 -0.46
N GLN A 837 28.26 -25.87 0.50
CA GLN A 837 28.73 -27.24 0.82
C GLN A 837 28.59 -28.18 -0.38
N ARG A 838 27.54 -28.02 -1.21
CA ARG A 838 27.38 -28.75 -2.48
C ARG A 838 28.41 -28.34 -3.53
N ARG A 839 28.69 -27.03 -3.65
CA ARG A 839 29.69 -26.49 -4.59
C ARG A 839 31.07 -27.07 -4.29
N GLU A 840 31.50 -27.04 -3.02
CA GLU A 840 32.79 -27.62 -2.61
C GLU A 840 32.84 -29.15 -2.74
N LEU A 841 31.74 -29.87 -2.50
CA LEU A 841 31.66 -31.30 -2.77
C LEU A 841 31.84 -31.62 -4.26
N ALA A 842 31.17 -30.87 -5.15
CA ALA A 842 31.29 -31.06 -6.60
C ALA A 842 32.72 -30.73 -7.09
N LEU A 843 33.33 -29.66 -6.57
CA LEU A 843 34.74 -29.35 -6.84
C LEU A 843 35.69 -30.43 -6.30
N SER A 844 35.39 -31.07 -5.17
CA SER A 844 36.20 -32.18 -4.63
C SER A 844 36.16 -33.42 -5.52
N VAL A 845 35.01 -33.71 -6.14
CA VAL A 845 34.85 -34.81 -7.10
C VAL A 845 35.62 -34.55 -8.40
N ALA A 846 35.70 -33.29 -8.83
CA ALA A 846 36.37 -32.82 -10.04
C ALA A 846 37.87 -32.48 -9.88
N ASP A 847 38.46 -32.71 -8.70
CA ASP A 847 39.82 -32.31 -8.32
C ASP A 847 40.12 -30.79 -8.43
N LEU A 848 39.14 -29.96 -8.04
CA LEU A 848 39.17 -28.50 -8.12
C LEU A 848 38.93 -27.78 -6.77
N SER A 849 38.66 -28.49 -5.67
CA SER A 849 38.48 -27.85 -4.35
C SER A 849 39.84 -27.64 -3.67
N ASP A 850 40.12 -26.42 -3.22
CA ASP A 850 41.29 -26.12 -2.36
C ASP A 850 41.07 -26.51 -0.89
N ILE A 851 39.82 -26.74 -0.49
CA ILE A 851 39.42 -26.92 0.92
C ILE A 851 39.30 -28.41 1.27
N TYR A 852 38.72 -29.20 0.36
CA TYR A 852 38.36 -30.59 0.56
C TYR A 852 38.95 -31.49 -0.53
N GLU A 853 39.08 -32.76 -0.21
CA GLU A 853 39.42 -33.85 -1.13
C GLU A 853 38.53 -35.07 -0.83
N LEU A 854 38.46 -36.02 -1.76
CA LEU A 854 37.74 -37.28 -1.52
C LEU A 854 38.51 -38.15 -0.50
N ALA A 855 37.77 -38.78 0.41
CA ALA A 855 38.32 -39.73 1.36
C ALA A 855 38.70 -41.06 0.67
N ASP A 856 39.63 -41.81 1.23
CA ASP A 856 40.20 -43.05 0.64
C ASP A 856 39.13 -44.07 0.17
N VAL A 857 38.01 -44.13 0.89
CA VAL A 857 36.85 -44.97 0.57
C VAL A 857 36.11 -44.54 -0.72
N ALA A 858 36.12 -43.24 -1.02
CA ALA A 858 35.45 -42.62 -2.15
C ALA A 858 36.42 -42.12 -3.25
N GLN A 859 37.74 -42.24 -3.05
CA GLN A 859 38.78 -41.75 -3.97
C GLN A 859 38.69 -42.35 -5.39
N HIS A 860 38.05 -43.52 -5.53
CA HIS A 860 37.75 -44.15 -6.83
C HIS A 860 36.63 -43.44 -7.64
N CYS A 861 35.91 -42.49 -7.03
CA CYS A 861 34.92 -41.62 -7.68
C CYS A 861 35.52 -40.31 -8.21
N LYS A 862 36.83 -40.07 -8.00
CA LYS A 862 37.52 -38.86 -8.41
C LYS A 862 37.65 -38.81 -9.94
N ILE A 863 37.25 -37.69 -10.54
CA ILE A 863 37.44 -37.41 -11.98
C ILE A 863 38.54 -36.36 -12.13
N GLY A 864 39.45 -36.58 -13.09
CA GLY A 864 40.48 -35.59 -13.44
C GLY A 864 39.90 -34.40 -14.20
N GLN A 865 40.51 -33.22 -14.04
CA GLN A 865 39.95 -31.95 -14.52
C GLN A 865 39.60 -31.97 -16.02
N GLU A 866 40.48 -32.50 -16.89
CA GLU A 866 40.25 -32.63 -18.33
C GLU A 866 38.95 -33.41 -18.62
N THR A 867 38.87 -34.66 -18.14
CA THR A 867 37.68 -35.51 -18.29
C THR A 867 36.41 -34.89 -17.70
N TRP A 868 36.52 -34.14 -16.60
CA TRP A 868 35.40 -33.42 -16.01
C TRP A 868 34.93 -32.26 -16.90
N PHE A 869 35.83 -31.58 -17.60
CA PHE A 869 35.49 -30.51 -18.53
C PHE A 869 35.05 -31.01 -19.91
N ASP A 870 35.45 -32.21 -20.32
CA ASP A 870 34.96 -32.91 -21.53
C ASP A 870 33.49 -33.38 -21.40
N MET A 871 33.09 -33.85 -20.21
CA MET A 871 31.71 -34.30 -19.93
C MET A 871 30.67 -33.20 -20.19
N ALA A 872 29.50 -33.54 -20.75
CA ALA A 872 28.39 -32.60 -20.84
C ALA A 872 27.89 -32.18 -19.45
N LYS A 873 27.23 -31.01 -19.34
CA LYS A 873 26.75 -30.48 -18.06
C LYS A 873 25.78 -31.45 -17.38
N GLU A 874 24.92 -32.07 -18.18
CA GLU A 874 23.90 -33.04 -17.77
C GLU A 874 24.52 -34.34 -17.25
N GLU A 875 25.69 -34.72 -17.78
CA GLU A 875 26.46 -35.88 -17.32
C GLU A 875 27.17 -35.58 -15.99
N ARG A 876 27.69 -34.36 -15.79
CA ARG A 876 28.24 -33.89 -14.51
C ARG A 876 27.16 -33.85 -13.43
N GLU A 877 25.97 -33.31 -13.73
CA GLU A 877 24.82 -33.31 -12.81
C GLU A 877 24.36 -34.74 -12.46
N LEU A 878 24.32 -35.65 -13.43
CA LEU A 878 24.01 -37.06 -13.21
C LEU A 878 25.08 -37.76 -12.34
N PHE A 879 26.37 -37.47 -12.56
CA PHE A 879 27.45 -38.07 -11.78
C PHE A 879 27.41 -37.64 -10.30
N ILE A 880 27.24 -36.35 -10.02
CA ILE A 880 27.08 -35.84 -8.65
C ILE A 880 25.84 -36.44 -7.97
N LYS A 881 24.74 -36.61 -8.72
CA LYS A 881 23.55 -37.29 -8.20
C LYS A 881 23.87 -38.74 -7.80
N GLN A 882 24.52 -39.52 -8.68
CA GLN A 882 24.89 -40.91 -8.37
C GLN A 882 25.88 -41.00 -7.19
N PHE A 883 26.77 -40.01 -7.02
CA PHE A 883 27.68 -39.92 -5.89
C PHE A 883 26.95 -39.69 -4.55
N HIS A 884 25.94 -38.82 -4.50
CA HIS A 884 25.09 -38.68 -3.31
C HIS A 884 24.27 -39.96 -3.02
N GLU A 885 23.76 -40.62 -4.06
CA GLU A 885 23.00 -41.88 -3.97
C GLU A 885 23.88 -43.12 -3.64
N MET A 886 25.21 -42.99 -3.68
CA MET A 886 26.13 -44.10 -3.35
C MET A 886 26.08 -44.46 -1.85
N SER A 887 25.85 -45.75 -1.55
CA SER A 887 25.94 -46.28 -0.18
C SER A 887 27.39 -46.50 0.26
N ILE A 888 27.63 -46.55 1.57
CA ILE A 888 28.97 -46.75 2.13
C ILE A 888 29.55 -48.11 1.73
N GLU A 889 28.72 -49.15 1.73
CA GLU A 889 29.06 -50.51 1.31
C GLU A 889 29.45 -50.54 -0.18
N SER A 890 28.77 -49.74 -1.01
CA SER A 890 29.09 -49.59 -2.43
C SER A 890 30.43 -48.87 -2.66
N ALA A 891 30.76 -47.89 -1.82
CA ALA A 891 32.03 -47.18 -1.85
C ALA A 891 33.20 -48.08 -1.41
N PHE A 892 33.04 -48.83 -0.32
CA PHE A 892 34.02 -49.84 0.12
C PHE A 892 34.23 -50.95 -0.92
N ALA A 893 33.17 -51.34 -1.64
CA ALA A 893 33.25 -52.25 -2.78
C ALA A 893 33.81 -51.62 -4.07
N LYS A 894 34.20 -50.33 -4.05
CA LYS A 894 34.74 -49.55 -5.17
C LYS A 894 33.87 -49.62 -6.44
N LYS A 895 32.54 -49.59 -6.26
CA LYS A 895 31.57 -49.75 -7.34
C LYS A 895 31.61 -48.53 -8.28
N PRO A 896 31.95 -48.68 -9.58
CA PRO A 896 32.07 -47.55 -10.49
C PRO A 896 30.70 -46.90 -10.75
N LEU A 897 30.70 -45.56 -10.75
CA LEU A 897 29.58 -44.76 -11.25
C LEU A 897 29.52 -44.85 -12.77
N ARG A 898 28.30 -44.80 -13.34
CA ARG A 898 28.07 -45.03 -14.78
C ARG A 898 27.37 -43.84 -15.41
N ILE A 899 28.10 -43.13 -16.26
CA ILE A 899 27.52 -42.21 -17.23
C ILE A 899 26.95 -43.07 -18.38
N HIS A 900 25.70 -42.81 -18.75
CA HIS A 900 25.09 -43.32 -19.98
C HIS A 900 24.84 -42.11 -20.88
N ASN A 901 25.23 -42.20 -22.16
CA ASN A 901 25.03 -41.13 -23.14
C ASN A 901 23.57 -40.70 -23.14
N LEU A 902 23.30 -39.49 -22.66
CA LEU A 902 21.95 -38.91 -22.68
C LEU A 902 21.63 -38.42 -24.10
N PRO A 903 20.38 -38.51 -24.56
CA PRO A 903 19.99 -37.92 -25.84
C PRO A 903 20.26 -36.42 -25.84
N ILE A 904 21.02 -35.95 -26.83
CA ILE A 904 21.29 -34.51 -27.00
C ILE A 904 19.97 -33.83 -27.36
N SER A 905 19.46 -32.99 -26.46
CA SER A 905 18.32 -32.13 -26.75
C SER A 905 18.77 -30.98 -27.65
N GLU A 906 18.06 -30.75 -28.75
CA GLU A 906 18.26 -29.57 -29.59
C GLU A 906 18.03 -28.29 -28.76
N ARG A 907 18.86 -27.27 -28.99
CA ARG A 907 18.68 -25.95 -28.38
C ARG A 907 17.54 -25.21 -29.07
N GLN A 908 16.37 -25.18 -28.43
CA GLN A 908 15.35 -24.20 -28.77
C GLN A 908 15.75 -22.81 -28.26
N GLU A 909 15.20 -21.76 -28.87
CA GLU A 909 15.40 -20.38 -28.44
C GLU A 909 14.82 -20.16 -27.03
N PHE A 910 15.51 -19.33 -26.23
CA PHE A 910 15.10 -19.03 -24.86
C PHE A 910 14.00 -17.96 -24.88
N LEU A 911 12.81 -18.32 -24.40
CA LEU A 911 11.63 -17.46 -24.32
C LEU A 911 11.55 -16.80 -22.93
N ASP A 912 11.60 -15.47 -22.87
CA ASP A 912 11.23 -14.72 -21.67
C ASP A 912 9.71 -14.52 -21.56
N LEU A 913 9.21 -14.08 -20.41
CA LEU A 913 7.79 -13.77 -20.19
C LEU A 913 7.43 -12.40 -20.77
N SER A 914 6.26 -12.29 -21.40
CA SER A 914 5.69 -11.08 -22.02
C SER A 914 5.53 -9.84 -21.13
N ILE A 915 5.84 -9.91 -19.83
CA ILE A 915 5.72 -8.83 -18.86
C ILE A 915 6.81 -8.91 -17.78
N ASP A 916 7.16 -7.76 -17.21
CA ASP A 916 7.83 -7.69 -15.90
C ASP A 916 6.87 -8.20 -14.81
N LEU A 917 6.92 -9.52 -14.60
CA LEU A 917 6.14 -10.22 -13.60
C LEU A 917 6.61 -9.89 -12.18
N VAL A 918 7.91 -9.66 -11.98
CA VAL A 918 8.48 -9.43 -10.64
C VAL A 918 7.95 -8.11 -10.07
N LYS A 919 8.06 -7.01 -10.84
CA LYS A 919 7.51 -5.70 -10.48
C LYS A 919 6.00 -5.75 -10.29
N LYS A 920 5.27 -6.45 -11.17
CA LYS A 920 3.81 -6.58 -11.01
C LYS A 920 3.42 -7.34 -9.74
N LEU A 921 4.14 -8.41 -9.37
CA LEU A 921 3.87 -9.16 -8.15
C LEU A 921 4.20 -8.37 -6.87
N THR A 922 5.26 -7.57 -6.87
CA THR A 922 5.59 -6.69 -5.73
C THR A 922 4.61 -5.53 -5.62
N GLU A 923 4.44 -4.72 -6.68
CA GLU A 923 3.61 -3.50 -6.69
C GLU A 923 2.11 -3.81 -6.58
N GLU A 924 1.55 -4.66 -7.45
CA GLU A 924 0.10 -4.86 -7.54
C GLU A 924 -0.43 -5.93 -6.57
N PHE A 925 0.40 -6.92 -6.24
CA PHE A 925 -0.03 -8.08 -5.44
C PHE A 925 0.57 -8.15 -4.04
N SER A 926 1.58 -7.34 -3.70
CA SER A 926 2.25 -7.31 -2.39
C SER A 926 2.99 -8.62 -2.03
N TYR A 927 3.63 -9.26 -3.00
CA TYR A 927 4.68 -10.25 -2.75
C TYR A 927 5.97 -9.54 -2.33
N SER A 928 6.84 -10.21 -1.56
CA SER A 928 8.24 -9.78 -1.43
C SER A 928 9.01 -10.07 -2.72
N LEU A 929 10.06 -9.28 -2.97
CA LEU A 929 10.94 -9.42 -4.14
C LEU A 929 11.48 -10.86 -4.23
N GLU A 930 11.92 -11.40 -3.10
CA GLU A 930 12.47 -12.73 -2.92
C GLU A 930 11.52 -13.87 -3.35
N THR A 931 10.21 -13.63 -3.26
CA THR A 931 9.15 -14.58 -3.63
C THR A 931 8.65 -14.33 -5.05
N ALA A 932 8.57 -13.07 -5.48
CA ALA A 932 8.24 -12.70 -6.85
C ALA A 932 9.28 -13.24 -7.86
N SER A 933 10.57 -13.13 -7.56
CA SER A 933 11.64 -13.70 -8.39
C SER A 933 11.60 -15.23 -8.46
N GLU A 934 11.27 -15.92 -7.35
CA GLU A 934 11.12 -17.39 -7.34
C GLU A 934 9.94 -17.86 -8.21
N ILE A 935 8.82 -17.12 -8.18
CA ILE A 935 7.66 -17.35 -9.05
C ILE A 935 8.06 -17.14 -10.52
N TYR A 936 8.78 -16.06 -10.82
CA TYR A 936 9.30 -15.76 -12.15
C TYR A 936 10.22 -16.86 -12.68
N HIS A 937 11.33 -17.17 -12.03
CA HIS A 937 12.27 -18.20 -12.48
C HIS A 937 11.62 -19.59 -12.60
N SER A 938 10.72 -19.93 -11.67
CA SER A 938 10.02 -21.22 -11.71
C SER A 938 8.93 -21.30 -12.79
N ALA A 939 8.35 -20.17 -13.23
CA ALA A 939 7.44 -20.12 -14.37
C ALA A 939 8.21 -20.14 -15.69
N LEU A 940 9.27 -19.32 -15.79
CA LEU A 940 10.18 -19.23 -16.92
C LEU A 940 10.78 -20.61 -17.28
N LYS A 941 11.20 -21.38 -16.27
CA LYS A 941 11.65 -22.77 -16.43
C LYS A 941 10.58 -23.69 -17.03
N LEU A 942 9.31 -23.52 -16.67
CA LEU A 942 8.20 -24.32 -17.21
C LEU A 942 7.83 -23.94 -18.65
N VAL A 943 8.05 -22.69 -19.06
CA VAL A 943 7.91 -22.23 -20.45
C VAL A 943 9.04 -22.77 -21.32
N ASN A 944 10.29 -22.71 -20.83
CA ASN A 944 11.51 -23.09 -21.57
C ASN A 944 11.84 -24.60 -21.56
N THR A 945 11.03 -25.45 -20.91
CA THR A 945 11.26 -26.90 -20.89
C THR A 945 10.32 -27.60 -21.88
N PRO A 946 10.82 -28.18 -22.99
CA PRO A 946 9.99 -28.95 -23.91
C PRO A 946 9.18 -30.03 -23.18
N THR A 947 7.91 -30.17 -23.56
CA THR A 947 6.93 -31.08 -22.92
C THR A 947 6.53 -30.80 -21.47
N ALA A 948 7.09 -29.78 -20.78
CA ALA A 948 6.69 -29.44 -19.41
C ALA A 948 5.27 -28.85 -19.30
N VAL A 949 4.74 -28.32 -20.41
CA VAL A 949 3.32 -27.98 -20.57
C VAL A 949 2.78 -28.75 -21.77
N GLN A 950 1.73 -29.56 -21.58
CA GLN A 950 1.09 -30.35 -22.63
C GLN A 950 -0.39 -30.00 -22.74
N LYS A 951 -0.86 -29.64 -23.94
CA LYS A 951 -2.28 -29.43 -24.22
C LYS A 951 -3.00 -30.79 -24.22
N LYS A 952 -4.03 -30.94 -23.39
CA LYS A 952 -4.80 -32.19 -23.30
C LYS A 952 -5.83 -32.24 -24.43
N THR A 953 -5.81 -33.33 -25.19
CA THR A 953 -6.79 -33.59 -26.26
C THR A 953 -8.21 -33.65 -25.68
N SER A 954 -9.10 -32.81 -26.22
CA SER A 954 -10.54 -32.83 -25.96
C SER A 954 -11.23 -33.36 -27.21
N LEU A 955 -12.21 -34.26 -27.04
CA LEU A 955 -13.10 -34.70 -28.12
C LEU A 955 -14.17 -33.66 -28.45
N ASP A 956 -14.30 -32.62 -27.62
CA ASP A 956 -15.27 -31.54 -27.74
C ASP A 956 -14.54 -30.20 -27.89
N PRO A 957 -14.72 -29.47 -29.01
CA PRO A 957 -14.06 -28.19 -29.27
C PRO A 957 -14.67 -27.00 -28.52
N ILE A 958 -15.82 -27.18 -27.86
CA ILE A 958 -16.57 -26.09 -27.18
C ILE A 958 -16.10 -25.89 -25.73
N LEU A 959 -15.46 -26.89 -25.11
CA LEU A 959 -14.96 -26.79 -23.73
C LEU A 959 -13.59 -26.10 -23.61
N ASN A 960 -13.43 -25.33 -22.52
CA ASN A 960 -12.21 -24.65 -22.10
C ASN A 960 -10.94 -25.51 -22.27
N LYS A 961 -9.91 -24.96 -22.92
CA LYS A 961 -8.65 -25.65 -23.20
C LYS A 961 -8.01 -26.14 -21.88
N LYS A 962 -7.63 -27.41 -21.83
CA LYS A 962 -6.97 -28.02 -20.66
C LYS A 962 -5.50 -28.26 -20.95
N TYR A 963 -4.67 -28.03 -19.95
CA TYR A 963 -3.22 -28.18 -19.98
C TYR A 963 -2.80 -29.05 -18.80
N GLU A 964 -1.88 -29.99 -19.03
CA GLU A 964 -1.14 -30.66 -17.97
C GLU A 964 0.25 -30.02 -17.86
N VAL A 965 0.61 -29.58 -16.66
CA VAL A 965 1.88 -28.93 -16.35
C VAL A 965 2.70 -29.81 -15.43
N ALA A 966 3.98 -30.01 -15.73
CA ALA A 966 4.92 -30.75 -14.90
C ALA A 966 5.01 -30.15 -13.49
N THR A 967 5.02 -31.01 -12.46
CA THR A 967 5.22 -30.59 -11.06
C THR A 967 5.71 -31.75 -10.21
N ILE A 968 6.76 -31.50 -9.42
CA ILE A 968 7.41 -32.51 -8.56
C ILE A 968 6.45 -32.94 -7.43
N HIS A 969 5.62 -32.02 -6.93
CA HIS A 969 4.78 -32.16 -5.74
C HIS A 969 3.40 -32.85 -5.96
N ARG A 970 3.30 -33.89 -6.81
CA ARG A 970 2.05 -34.65 -7.08
C ARG A 970 2.32 -36.12 -7.40
N LYS A 971 1.42 -37.03 -6.98
CA LYS A 971 1.48 -38.51 -7.23
C LYS A 971 1.61 -38.96 -8.70
N HIS A 972 1.49 -38.07 -9.68
CA HIS A 972 1.68 -38.37 -11.12
C HIS A 972 2.60 -37.37 -11.83
N GLY A 973 3.40 -36.58 -11.10
CA GLY A 973 4.35 -35.61 -11.67
C GLY A 973 3.73 -34.44 -12.45
N ARG A 974 2.40 -34.26 -12.41
CA ARG A 974 1.65 -33.29 -13.22
C ARG A 974 0.50 -32.63 -12.46
N VAL A 975 0.05 -31.47 -12.94
CA VAL A 975 -1.14 -30.76 -12.47
C VAL A 975 -1.96 -30.20 -13.63
N GLU A 976 -3.29 -30.27 -13.54
CA GLU A 976 -4.18 -29.69 -14.54
C GLU A 976 -4.34 -28.17 -14.35
N CYS A 977 -4.10 -27.42 -15.42
CA CYS A 977 -4.52 -26.04 -15.64
C CYS A 977 -5.67 -26.01 -16.67
N ILE A 978 -6.63 -25.11 -16.48
CA ILE A 978 -7.75 -24.89 -17.40
C ILE A 978 -7.71 -23.43 -17.83
N ALA A 979 -7.59 -23.18 -19.12
CA ALA A 979 -7.60 -21.84 -19.71
C ALA A 979 -9.04 -21.41 -20.02
N ASN A 980 -9.49 -20.36 -19.33
CA ASN A 980 -10.76 -19.68 -19.56
C ASN A 980 -10.48 -18.39 -20.37
N LYS A 981 -11.51 -17.81 -21.01
CA LYS A 981 -11.41 -16.66 -21.93
C LYS A 981 -10.60 -15.44 -21.41
N ASP A 982 -10.55 -15.27 -20.08
CA ASP A 982 -9.97 -14.13 -19.37
C ASP A 982 -8.98 -14.52 -18.25
N HIS A 983 -8.76 -15.81 -17.98
CA HIS A 983 -7.82 -16.29 -16.94
C HIS A 983 -7.51 -17.78 -17.00
N ILE A 984 -6.35 -18.17 -16.48
CA ILE A 984 -6.05 -19.56 -16.15
C ILE A 984 -6.61 -19.93 -14.77
N SER A 985 -6.98 -21.20 -14.59
CA SER A 985 -7.32 -21.79 -13.31
C SER A 985 -6.56 -23.10 -13.10
N CYS A 986 -5.80 -23.20 -11.98
CA CYS A 986 -4.92 -24.35 -11.73
C CYS A 986 -5.39 -25.21 -10.55
N ARG A 987 -5.25 -26.54 -10.66
CA ARG A 987 -5.55 -27.50 -9.57
C ARG A 987 -4.41 -27.66 -8.55
N CYS A 988 -3.35 -26.85 -8.60
CA CYS A 988 -2.26 -26.89 -7.62
C CYS A 988 -2.67 -26.28 -6.28
N GLY A 989 -1.82 -26.44 -5.25
CA GLY A 989 -2.10 -25.93 -3.92
C GLY A 989 -1.80 -24.45 -3.71
N CYS A 990 -1.02 -23.79 -4.57
CA CYS A 990 -0.70 -22.35 -4.46
C CYS A 990 -1.86 -21.53 -5.03
N PHE A 991 -2.27 -21.83 -6.27
CA PHE A 991 -3.40 -21.20 -6.94
C PHE A 991 -4.71 -21.19 -6.12
N LYS A 992 -4.92 -22.21 -5.28
CA LYS A 992 -6.08 -22.29 -4.37
C LYS A 992 -6.07 -21.25 -3.23
N PHE A 993 -4.94 -20.62 -2.92
CA PHE A 993 -4.75 -19.73 -1.78
C PHE A 993 -4.85 -18.25 -2.17
N ASP A 994 -4.15 -17.85 -3.24
CA ASP A 994 -3.98 -16.46 -3.69
C ASP A 994 -4.41 -16.22 -5.16
N GLY A 995 -4.65 -17.29 -5.93
CA GLY A 995 -4.95 -17.23 -7.37
C GLY A 995 -3.72 -17.23 -8.28
N ILE A 996 -2.50 -17.43 -7.75
CA ILE A 996 -1.23 -17.34 -8.49
C ILE A 996 -0.43 -18.63 -8.27
N CYS A 997 0.18 -19.15 -9.33
CA CYS A 997 1.23 -20.16 -9.23
C CYS A 997 2.10 -20.20 -10.49
N LYS A 998 3.31 -20.76 -10.39
CA LYS A 998 4.19 -21.00 -11.54
C LYS A 998 3.48 -21.70 -12.72
N HIS A 999 2.60 -22.66 -12.42
CA HIS A 999 1.81 -23.39 -13.43
C HIS A 999 0.74 -22.54 -14.13
N SER A 1000 0.13 -21.56 -13.44
CA SER A 1000 -0.88 -20.69 -14.03
C SER A 1000 -0.26 -19.52 -14.77
N ILE A 1001 0.91 -19.04 -14.33
CA ILE A 1001 1.72 -18.05 -15.05
C ILE A 1001 2.22 -18.65 -16.38
N ALA A 1002 2.90 -19.80 -16.34
CA ALA A 1002 3.44 -20.43 -17.56
C ALA A 1002 2.35 -20.77 -18.60
N VAL A 1003 1.18 -21.25 -18.17
CA VAL A 1003 0.06 -21.52 -19.09
C VAL A 1003 -0.63 -20.23 -19.56
N ALA A 1004 -0.61 -19.14 -18.78
CA ALA A 1004 -1.17 -17.86 -19.22
C ALA A 1004 -0.26 -17.16 -20.24
N GLU A 1005 1.06 -17.38 -20.14
CA GLU A 1005 2.05 -16.95 -21.11
C GLU A 1005 1.87 -17.68 -22.45
N LEU A 1006 1.86 -19.01 -22.42
CA LEU A 1006 1.67 -19.87 -23.60
C LEU A 1006 0.29 -19.71 -24.28
N GLU A 1007 -0.67 -19.06 -23.63
CA GLU A 1007 -1.98 -18.68 -24.20
C GLU A 1007 -2.08 -17.19 -24.60
N GLY A 1008 -1.03 -16.38 -24.40
CA GLY A 1008 -1.03 -14.94 -24.73
C GLY A 1008 -1.99 -14.10 -23.86
N ILE A 1009 -2.28 -14.55 -22.63
CA ILE A 1009 -3.25 -13.91 -21.72
C ILE A 1009 -2.68 -13.56 -20.34
N LEU A 1010 -1.36 -13.61 -20.12
CA LEU A 1010 -0.75 -13.37 -18.81
C LEU A 1010 -1.16 -12.03 -18.17
N GLN A 1011 -1.15 -10.93 -18.93
CA GLN A 1011 -1.61 -9.62 -18.44
C GLN A 1011 -3.10 -9.63 -18.06
N LYS A 1012 -3.97 -10.27 -18.87
CA LYS A 1012 -5.42 -10.40 -18.62
C LYS A 1012 -5.70 -11.26 -17.37
N HIS A 1013 -4.93 -12.34 -17.21
CA HIS A 1013 -4.99 -13.26 -16.07
C HIS A 1013 -4.72 -12.54 -14.75
N LEU A 1014 -3.65 -11.74 -14.67
CA LEU A 1014 -3.33 -10.93 -13.50
C LEU A 1014 -4.43 -9.90 -13.19
N ILE A 1015 -4.92 -9.17 -14.20
CA ILE A 1015 -6.02 -8.20 -14.03
C ILE A 1015 -7.29 -8.87 -13.46
N ASN A 1016 -7.60 -10.11 -13.86
CA ASN A 1016 -8.74 -10.84 -13.33
C ASN A 1016 -8.55 -11.30 -11.88
N ILE A 1017 -7.35 -11.76 -11.50
CA ILE A 1017 -7.02 -12.10 -10.11
C ILE A 1017 -7.17 -10.86 -9.21
N LYS A 1018 -6.67 -9.70 -9.66
CA LYS A 1018 -6.79 -8.41 -8.97
C LYS A 1018 -8.26 -8.04 -8.68
N LYS A 1019 -9.16 -8.28 -9.64
CA LYS A 1019 -10.62 -8.06 -9.51
C LYS A 1019 -11.33 -9.04 -8.56
N LYS A 1020 -10.77 -10.22 -8.27
CA LYS A 1020 -11.42 -11.33 -7.54
C LYS A 1020 -10.91 -11.58 -6.11
N ARG A 1021 -10.15 -10.63 -5.52
CA ARG A 1021 -9.53 -10.79 -4.18
C ARG A 1021 -10.54 -10.84 -3.02
N GLY A 1022 -11.04 -12.05 -2.75
CA GLY A 1022 -11.74 -12.41 -1.50
C GLY A 1022 -10.79 -12.71 -0.33
N SER A 1023 -11.35 -13.18 0.79
CA SER A 1023 -10.59 -13.51 2.01
C SER A 1023 -9.56 -14.64 1.77
N LYS A 1024 -8.35 -14.48 2.34
CA LYS A 1024 -7.31 -15.53 2.39
C LYS A 1024 -7.86 -16.83 2.99
N ARG A 1025 -7.37 -17.97 2.51
CA ARG A 1025 -7.72 -19.32 3.01
C ARG A 1025 -6.77 -19.80 4.12
N SER A 1026 -7.01 -21.00 4.64
CA SER A 1026 -6.27 -21.58 5.76
C SER A 1026 -4.79 -21.80 5.44
N ARG A 1027 -3.90 -21.53 6.40
CA ARG A 1027 -2.44 -21.70 6.28
C ARG A 1027 -2.03 -23.15 6.14
N THR A 1028 -2.60 -24.01 6.97
CA THR A 1028 -2.20 -25.42 7.06
C THR A 1028 -2.52 -26.21 5.78
N GLU A 1029 -3.57 -25.83 5.05
CA GLU A 1029 -3.88 -26.37 3.71
C GLU A 1029 -2.77 -26.10 2.67
N LEU A 1030 -1.86 -25.15 2.94
CA LEU A 1030 -0.76 -24.82 2.03
C LEU A 1030 0.38 -25.87 2.09
N LEU A 1031 0.65 -26.49 3.24
CA LEU A 1031 1.68 -27.53 3.39
C LEU A 1031 1.17 -28.93 3.07
N GLU A 1032 -0.05 -29.24 3.50
CA GLU A 1032 -0.68 -30.57 3.35
C GLU A 1032 -0.93 -31.01 1.89
N GLY A 1033 -0.48 -30.23 0.90
CA GLY A 1033 -0.41 -30.61 -0.51
C GLY A 1033 0.79 -31.49 -0.86
N ASN A 1034 1.90 -31.41 -0.10
CA ASN A 1034 3.18 -32.05 -0.43
C ASN A 1034 3.51 -33.28 0.45
N ILE A 1035 2.80 -33.47 1.56
CA ILE A 1035 2.99 -34.62 2.47
C ILE A 1035 2.38 -35.88 1.84
N ASP A 1036 3.12 -36.98 1.77
CA ASP A 1036 2.55 -38.26 1.32
C ASP A 1036 1.60 -38.83 2.39
N LYS A 1037 0.36 -39.10 1.97
CA LYS A 1037 -0.78 -39.31 2.87
C LYS A 1037 -0.96 -40.77 3.29
N GLU A 1038 -0.01 -41.62 2.91
CA GLU A 1038 0.09 -43.02 3.34
C GLU A 1038 0.92 -43.18 4.63
N TYR A 1039 1.83 -42.25 4.95
CA TYR A 1039 2.63 -42.28 6.19
C TYR A 1039 2.19 -41.26 7.26
N ALA A 1040 1.49 -40.19 6.88
CA ALA A 1040 1.01 -39.18 7.83
C ALA A 1040 -0.30 -39.59 8.53
N GLY A 1041 -0.24 -39.87 9.84
CA GLY A 1041 -1.40 -40.19 10.67
C GLY A 1041 -2.50 -39.11 10.62
N LYS A 1042 -3.74 -39.52 10.30
CA LYS A 1042 -4.88 -38.62 10.04
C LYS A 1042 -5.30 -37.87 11.32
N LYS A 1043 -4.93 -36.59 11.42
CA LYS A 1043 -5.38 -35.70 12.51
C LYS A 1043 -6.86 -35.34 12.34
N GLY A 1044 -7.64 -35.39 13.43
CA GLY A 1044 -9.10 -35.23 13.40
C GLY A 1044 -9.58 -33.87 12.90
N ALA A 1045 -10.72 -33.86 12.21
CA ALA A 1045 -11.30 -32.66 11.62
C ALA A 1045 -11.71 -31.62 12.67
N ARG A 1046 -11.27 -30.37 12.52
CA ARG A 1046 -11.70 -29.25 13.38
C ARG A 1046 -13.11 -28.80 13.01
N ASN A 1047 -14.01 -28.84 14.00
CA ASN A 1047 -15.36 -28.27 13.88
C ASN A 1047 -15.32 -26.79 13.51
N LYS A 1048 -16.17 -26.40 12.54
CA LYS A 1048 -16.54 -25.00 12.32
C LYS A 1048 -17.75 -24.67 13.18
N ASN A 1049 -17.65 -23.63 14.01
CA ASN A 1049 -18.67 -22.57 14.12
C ASN A 1049 -18.15 -21.41 14.99
N ARG A 1050 -18.66 -20.21 14.73
CA ARG A 1050 -18.35 -18.99 15.51
C ARG A 1050 -19.42 -18.75 16.58
N TYR A 1051 -18.99 -18.28 17.74
CA TYR A 1051 -19.89 -17.86 18.82
C TYR A 1051 -20.70 -16.61 18.40
N LYS A 1052 -22.03 -16.74 18.37
CA LYS A 1052 -23.00 -15.64 18.41
C LYS A 1052 -24.21 -16.12 19.20
N ARG A 1053 -24.67 -15.35 20.19
CA ARG A 1053 -25.95 -15.57 20.88
C ARG A 1053 -27.04 -14.71 20.23
N PRO A 1054 -28.18 -15.30 19.83
CA PRO A 1054 -29.49 -14.65 19.89
C PRO A 1054 -30.02 -14.64 21.35
N PRO A 1055 -31.11 -13.90 21.65
CA PRO A 1055 -31.75 -13.94 22.96
C PRO A 1055 -32.43 -15.30 23.20
N GLY A 1056 -32.71 -15.60 24.48
CA GLY A 1056 -33.30 -16.88 24.87
C GLY A 1056 -34.81 -16.95 24.64
N ASN A 1057 -35.32 -18.17 24.62
CA ASN A 1057 -36.62 -18.48 25.19
C ASN A 1057 -36.48 -19.83 25.92
N GLU A 1058 -37.15 -19.98 27.05
CA GLU A 1058 -37.03 -21.20 27.87
C GLU A 1058 -37.92 -22.31 27.31
N GLN A 1059 -37.35 -23.51 27.13
CA GLN A 1059 -38.12 -24.75 27.15
C GLN A 1059 -37.22 -25.89 27.60
N THR A 1060 -37.49 -26.36 28.82
CA THR A 1060 -36.88 -27.55 29.40
C THR A 1060 -37.33 -28.80 28.66
N ASN A 1061 -36.41 -29.74 28.41
CA ASN A 1061 -36.73 -31.17 28.49
C ASN A 1061 -35.48 -32.07 28.53
N SER A 1062 -35.51 -33.05 29.44
CA SER A 1062 -34.75 -34.31 29.49
C SER A 1062 -33.33 -34.37 28.91
N ALA A 1063 -32.33 -34.56 29.78
CA ALA A 1063 -31.05 -35.12 29.37
C ALA A 1063 -31.20 -36.60 28.95
N SER A 1064 -30.73 -36.94 27.75
CA SER A 1064 -30.66 -38.33 27.25
C SER A 1064 -29.25 -38.89 27.44
N ASN A 1065 -29.10 -39.98 28.20
CA ASN A 1065 -27.83 -40.68 28.36
C ASN A 1065 -27.40 -41.36 27.04
N ASP A 1066 -26.41 -40.79 26.35
CA ASP A 1066 -25.82 -41.40 25.15
C ASP A 1066 -24.76 -42.44 25.54
N VAL A 1067 -25.21 -43.68 25.79
CA VAL A 1067 -24.34 -44.81 26.16
C VAL A 1067 -23.59 -45.30 24.93
N CYS A 1068 -22.25 -45.26 24.97
CA CYS A 1068 -21.40 -45.58 23.83
C CYS A 1068 -21.46 -47.06 23.41
N TYR A 1069 -22.20 -47.35 22.33
CA TYR A 1069 -22.28 -48.67 21.69
C TYR A 1069 -21.02 -48.96 20.86
N SER A 1070 -19.92 -49.36 21.52
CA SER A 1070 -18.61 -49.56 20.89
C SER A 1070 -18.32 -51.00 20.43
N ALA A 1071 -18.94 -52.02 21.05
CA ALA A 1071 -18.63 -53.42 20.81
C ALA A 1071 -19.72 -54.12 19.96
N ILE A 1072 -19.30 -54.87 18.93
CA ILE A 1072 -20.18 -55.59 18.00
C ILE A 1072 -20.50 -56.98 18.57
N HIS A 1073 -21.75 -57.43 18.39
CA HIS A 1073 -22.14 -58.82 18.62
C HIS A 1073 -22.08 -59.60 17.30
N HIS A 1074 -21.04 -60.41 17.14
CA HIS A 1074 -20.90 -61.40 16.07
C HIS A 1074 -22.15 -62.29 16.02
N ASN A 1075 -22.78 -62.40 14.86
CA ASN A 1075 -24.00 -63.15 14.65
C ASN A 1075 -23.97 -63.82 13.27
N ASP A 1076 -24.82 -64.81 13.09
CA ASP A 1076 -24.79 -65.72 11.93
C ASP A 1076 -25.55 -65.18 10.71
N ASN A 1077 -25.86 -63.86 10.67
CA ASN A 1077 -26.50 -63.25 9.51
C ASN A 1077 -25.54 -63.24 8.31
N LEU A 1078 -25.99 -63.83 7.19
CA LEU A 1078 -25.23 -63.84 5.94
C LEU A 1078 -24.92 -62.42 5.44
N PHE A 1079 -23.75 -62.27 4.83
CA PHE A 1079 -23.33 -61.10 4.06
C PHE A 1079 -23.97 -61.20 2.68
N VAL A 1080 -24.76 -60.21 2.30
CA VAL A 1080 -25.51 -60.19 1.03
C VAL A 1080 -24.78 -59.31 0.03
N VAL A 1081 -24.33 -59.89 -1.08
CA VAL A 1081 -23.78 -59.16 -2.22
C VAL A 1081 -24.85 -58.28 -2.86
N GLN A 1082 -24.56 -56.98 -3.00
CA GLN A 1082 -25.42 -56.01 -3.67
C GLN A 1082 -24.61 -55.06 -4.57
N LEU A 1083 -25.27 -54.47 -5.55
CA LEU A 1083 -24.76 -53.27 -6.22
C LEU A 1083 -25.07 -52.03 -5.34
N LEU A 1084 -24.19 -51.03 -5.41
CA LEU A 1084 -24.14 -49.89 -4.49
C LEU A 1084 -25.47 -49.13 -4.40
N SER A 1085 -26.16 -49.30 -3.27
CA SER A 1085 -27.45 -48.68 -2.99
C SER A 1085 -27.30 -47.36 -2.24
N LYS A 1086 -28.28 -46.44 -2.38
CA LYS A 1086 -28.23 -45.09 -1.78
C LYS A 1086 -28.14 -45.06 -0.23
N SER A 1087 -28.42 -46.18 0.44
CA SER A 1087 -28.25 -46.34 1.90
C SER A 1087 -26.81 -46.66 2.32
N ALA A 1088 -26.02 -47.27 1.43
CA ALA A 1088 -24.62 -47.61 1.67
C ALA A 1088 -23.72 -46.37 1.54
N LYS A 1089 -23.52 -45.63 2.65
CA LYS A 1089 -22.70 -44.41 2.66
C LYS A 1089 -21.19 -44.67 2.73
N GLN A 1090 -20.75 -45.54 3.63
CA GLN A 1090 -19.34 -45.83 3.90
C GLN A 1090 -19.13 -47.31 4.27
N CYS A 1091 -17.96 -47.86 3.96
CA CYS A 1091 -17.52 -49.15 4.48
C CYS A 1091 -17.27 -49.03 6.00
N LYS A 1092 -17.79 -49.99 6.77
CA LYS A 1092 -17.73 -49.92 8.25
C LYS A 1092 -16.46 -50.50 8.87
N THR A 1093 -15.60 -51.15 8.09
CA THR A 1093 -14.25 -51.58 8.52
C THR A 1093 -13.19 -50.53 8.18
N CYS A 1094 -13.00 -50.20 6.90
CA CYS A 1094 -11.95 -49.26 6.48
C CYS A 1094 -12.36 -47.77 6.56
N GLY A 1095 -13.63 -47.46 6.85
CA GLY A 1095 -14.12 -46.09 7.05
C GLY A 1095 -14.22 -45.24 5.78
N VAL A 1096 -13.93 -45.79 4.59
CA VAL A 1096 -13.97 -45.08 3.30
C VAL A 1096 -15.41 -44.97 2.79
N ASP A 1097 -15.80 -43.77 2.33
CA ASP A 1097 -17.08 -43.52 1.66
C ASP A 1097 -17.18 -44.23 0.30
N PHE A 1098 -18.33 -44.82 -0.01
CA PHE A 1098 -18.56 -45.43 -1.34
C PHE A 1098 -18.81 -44.35 -2.42
N CYS A 1099 -18.35 -44.58 -3.65
CA CYS A 1099 -18.41 -43.57 -4.71
C CYS A 1099 -19.80 -43.47 -5.37
N HIS A 1100 -20.69 -42.66 -4.80
CA HIS A 1100 -22.02 -42.36 -5.38
C HIS A 1100 -22.01 -41.41 -6.59
N ARG A 1101 -20.86 -40.81 -6.93
CA ARG A 1101 -20.78 -39.79 -8.01
C ARG A 1101 -20.49 -40.38 -9.39
N GLN A 1102 -19.94 -41.59 -9.45
CA GLN A 1102 -19.59 -42.28 -10.68
C GLN A 1102 -19.64 -43.77 -10.41
N LYS A 1103 -20.39 -44.52 -11.22
CA LYS A 1103 -20.40 -45.99 -11.18
C LYS A 1103 -19.07 -46.49 -11.75
N ILE A 1104 -18.25 -47.16 -10.93
CA ILE A 1104 -16.92 -47.65 -11.32
C ILE A 1104 -16.93 -49.16 -11.14
N ILE A 1105 -17.22 -49.89 -12.21
CA ILE A 1105 -17.23 -51.37 -12.22
C ILE A 1105 -15.77 -51.87 -12.09
N PRO A 1106 -15.45 -52.86 -11.23
CA PRO A 1106 -16.34 -53.65 -10.36
C PRO A 1106 -16.50 -53.14 -8.92
N PHE A 1107 -16.06 -51.92 -8.63
CA PHE A 1107 -16.07 -51.30 -7.29
C PHE A 1107 -17.40 -50.64 -6.90
N ASP A 1108 -18.44 -50.71 -7.75
CA ASP A 1108 -19.82 -50.42 -7.37
C ASP A 1108 -20.55 -51.63 -6.74
N LEU A 1109 -19.80 -52.68 -6.34
CA LEU A 1109 -20.30 -53.83 -5.59
C LEU A 1109 -19.96 -53.70 -4.09
N VAL A 1110 -20.91 -54.04 -3.23
CA VAL A 1110 -20.82 -53.95 -1.76
C VAL A 1110 -21.41 -55.19 -1.09
N LEU A 1111 -20.99 -55.46 0.15
CA LEU A 1111 -21.60 -56.49 1.00
C LEU A 1111 -22.43 -55.84 2.10
N GLU A 1112 -23.72 -56.18 2.21
CA GLU A 1112 -24.58 -55.81 3.34
C GLU A 1112 -24.60 -56.93 4.38
N HIS A 1113 -24.38 -56.60 5.66
CA HIS A 1113 -24.56 -57.51 6.79
C HIS A 1113 -25.32 -56.81 7.92
N LYS A 1114 -26.09 -57.58 8.70
CA LYS A 1114 -26.97 -57.08 9.77
C LYS A 1114 -26.30 -57.26 11.14
N GLU A 1115 -25.72 -56.18 11.65
CA GLU A 1115 -25.02 -56.19 12.94
C GLU A 1115 -25.96 -56.04 14.13
N ARG A 1116 -25.65 -56.78 15.21
CA ARG A 1116 -26.11 -56.54 16.58
C ARG A 1116 -24.95 -55.96 17.41
N TRP A 1117 -25.25 -55.37 18.55
CA TRP A 1117 -24.29 -54.64 19.39
C TRP A 1117 -24.34 -55.13 20.83
N TYR A 1118 -23.21 -55.15 21.51
CA TYR A 1118 -23.15 -55.35 22.95
C TYR A 1118 -23.39 -54.04 23.68
N PHE A 1119 -24.20 -54.08 24.74
CA PHE A 1119 -24.36 -53.01 25.72
C PHE A 1119 -24.11 -53.56 27.13
N PRO A 1120 -23.57 -52.75 28.06
CA PRO A 1120 -23.28 -53.20 29.43
C PRO A 1120 -24.56 -53.24 30.28
N LEU A 1121 -24.89 -54.40 30.88
CA LEU A 1121 -26.05 -54.50 31.75
C LEU A 1121 -25.78 -53.72 33.05
N HIS A 1122 -26.64 -52.74 33.37
CA HIS A 1122 -26.45 -51.80 34.48
C HIS A 1122 -25.10 -51.04 34.47
N GLY A 1123 -24.46 -50.88 33.30
CA GLY A 1123 -23.16 -50.23 33.16
C GLY A 1123 -21.94 -51.13 33.37
N ASP A 1124 -22.13 -52.39 33.75
CA ASP A 1124 -21.06 -53.40 33.85
C ASP A 1124 -20.79 -54.07 32.48
N TRP A 1125 -19.59 -53.83 31.93
CA TRP A 1125 -19.13 -54.48 30.68
C TRP A 1125 -18.74 -55.96 30.86
N GLY A 1126 -18.49 -56.42 32.09
CA GLY A 1126 -18.36 -57.84 32.42
C GLY A 1126 -19.68 -58.60 32.24
N LYS A 1127 -20.82 -57.90 32.32
CA LYS A 1127 -22.17 -58.43 32.09
C LYS A 1127 -22.81 -57.81 30.84
N LYS A 1128 -22.08 -57.82 29.72
CA LYS A 1128 -22.59 -57.33 28.43
C LYS A 1128 -23.75 -58.19 27.88
N GLN A 1129 -24.81 -57.55 27.40
CA GLN A 1129 -25.94 -58.18 26.70
C GLN A 1129 -25.99 -57.76 25.23
N ALA A 1130 -26.50 -58.63 24.35
CA ALA A 1130 -26.67 -58.38 22.92
C ALA A 1130 -27.95 -57.58 22.61
N SER A 1131 -27.91 -56.67 21.63
CA SER A 1131 -29.09 -55.94 21.15
C SER A 1131 -30.05 -56.86 20.39
N THR A 1132 -31.33 -56.80 20.74
CA THR A 1132 -32.42 -57.46 19.98
C THR A 1132 -32.71 -56.76 18.65
N LYS A 1133 -32.32 -55.48 18.51
CA LYS A 1133 -32.37 -54.73 17.25
C LYS A 1133 -31.13 -54.99 16.42
N GLU A 1134 -31.33 -55.18 15.12
CA GLU A 1134 -30.28 -55.30 14.11
C GLU A 1134 -30.17 -54.00 13.29
N ALA A 1135 -28.99 -53.74 12.73
CA ALA A 1135 -28.78 -52.62 11.82
C ALA A 1135 -27.96 -53.03 10.60
N SER A 1136 -28.46 -52.71 9.40
CA SER A 1136 -27.74 -52.89 8.14
C SER A 1136 -26.43 -52.10 8.13
N ARG A 1137 -25.36 -52.76 7.71
CA ARG A 1137 -23.98 -52.26 7.66
C ARG A 1137 -23.33 -52.75 6.37
N PHE A 1138 -22.50 -51.91 5.78
CA PHE A 1138 -21.98 -52.12 4.43
C PHE A 1138 -20.46 -52.20 4.44
N TYR A 1139 -19.92 -53.06 3.58
CA TYR A 1139 -18.50 -53.38 3.45
C TYR A 1139 -18.07 -53.41 1.99
N HIS A 1140 -16.79 -53.15 1.72
CA HIS A 1140 -16.22 -53.47 0.41
C HIS A 1140 -16.06 -55.00 0.28
N PRO A 1141 -16.17 -55.55 -0.95
CA PRO A 1141 -15.77 -56.91 -1.28
C PRO A 1141 -14.24 -57.02 -1.35
N ASP A 1142 -13.57 -56.84 -0.21
CA ASP A 1142 -12.13 -57.02 0.00
C ASP A 1142 -11.98 -57.86 1.29
N PHE A 1143 -11.59 -59.13 1.15
CA PHE A 1143 -11.63 -60.06 2.27
C PHE A 1143 -10.62 -59.68 3.35
N GLU A 1144 -9.36 -59.49 2.97
CA GLU A 1144 -8.25 -59.22 3.91
C GLU A 1144 -8.36 -57.86 4.62
N LYS A 1145 -8.86 -56.80 3.95
CA LYS A 1145 -8.87 -55.43 4.50
C LYS A 1145 -10.23 -54.97 5.00
N CYS A 1146 -11.34 -55.54 4.54
CA CYS A 1146 -12.68 -55.08 4.90
C CYS A 1146 -13.55 -56.10 5.65
N ILE A 1147 -13.31 -57.41 5.50
CA ILE A 1147 -14.11 -58.44 6.19
C ILE A 1147 -13.33 -59.06 7.35
N LYS A 1148 -12.23 -59.76 7.06
CA LYS A 1148 -11.37 -60.48 8.00
C LYS A 1148 -10.94 -59.68 9.25
N PRO A 1149 -10.64 -58.36 9.20
CA PRO A 1149 -10.25 -57.59 10.40
C PRO A 1149 -11.40 -57.34 11.40
N ARG A 1150 -12.65 -57.51 10.96
CA ARG A 1150 -13.88 -57.29 11.76
C ARG A 1150 -14.64 -58.60 12.02
N PHE A 1151 -14.48 -59.57 11.12
CA PHE A 1151 -15.14 -60.87 11.12
C PHE A 1151 -14.10 -61.97 10.83
N SER A 1152 -13.18 -62.20 11.77
CA SER A 1152 -12.05 -63.14 11.62
C SER A 1152 -12.45 -64.61 11.45
N TYR A 1153 -13.73 -64.93 11.68
CA TYR A 1153 -14.36 -66.24 11.55
C TYR A 1153 -15.11 -66.41 10.22
N PHE A 1154 -15.13 -65.40 9.34
CA PHE A 1154 -15.88 -65.43 8.09
C PHE A 1154 -15.31 -66.46 7.11
N THR A 1155 -16.15 -67.39 6.66
CA THR A 1155 -15.93 -68.29 5.52
C THR A 1155 -16.84 -67.88 4.35
N ALA A 1156 -16.56 -68.39 3.14
CA ALA A 1156 -17.41 -68.13 1.96
C ALA A 1156 -18.87 -68.60 2.11
N GLU A 1157 -19.15 -69.50 3.07
CA GLU A 1157 -20.50 -69.97 3.40
C GLU A 1157 -21.37 -68.86 4.02
N TYR A 1158 -20.75 -67.85 4.64
CA TYR A 1158 -21.43 -66.66 5.15
C TYR A 1158 -21.75 -65.64 4.03
N LEU A 1159 -21.46 -65.94 2.76
CA LEU A 1159 -21.65 -65.03 1.62
C LEU A 1159 -22.82 -65.48 0.73
N SER A 1160 -23.87 -64.66 0.68
CA SER A 1160 -25.06 -64.87 -0.15
C SER A 1160 -25.09 -63.92 -1.35
N VAL A 1161 -25.37 -64.45 -2.53
CA VAL A 1161 -25.51 -63.67 -3.77
C VAL A 1161 -26.93 -63.85 -4.31
N PRO A 1162 -27.83 -62.87 -4.16
CA PRO A 1162 -29.20 -62.98 -4.66
C PRO A 1162 -29.23 -63.08 -6.19
N ASP A 1163 -30.11 -63.89 -6.76
CA ASP A 1163 -30.14 -64.13 -8.21
C ASP A 1163 -30.45 -62.87 -9.03
N ALA A 1164 -31.30 -61.98 -8.47
CA ALA A 1164 -31.58 -60.64 -9.01
C ALA A 1164 -30.36 -59.69 -9.01
N VAL A 1165 -29.27 -60.06 -8.31
CA VAL A 1165 -27.95 -59.43 -8.38
C VAL A 1165 -27.03 -60.21 -9.32
N LYS A 1166 -26.98 -61.56 -9.26
CA LYS A 1166 -26.20 -62.42 -10.19
C LYS A 1166 -26.44 -62.06 -11.66
N GLN A 1167 -27.71 -61.90 -12.05
CA GLN A 1167 -28.13 -61.52 -13.41
C GLN A 1167 -27.60 -60.15 -13.87
N LYS A 1168 -27.09 -59.31 -12.95
CA LYS A 1168 -26.57 -57.96 -13.21
C LYS A 1168 -25.05 -57.86 -13.01
N LEU A 1169 -24.38 -58.97 -12.67
CA LEU A 1169 -22.92 -59.01 -12.49
C LEU A 1169 -22.21 -59.15 -13.84
N HIS A 1170 -21.65 -58.03 -14.32
CA HIS A 1170 -20.58 -58.01 -15.33
C HIS A 1170 -19.41 -58.95 -14.96
N GLN A 1171 -18.65 -59.42 -15.96
CA GLN A 1171 -17.55 -60.37 -15.76
C GLN A 1171 -16.56 -59.92 -14.67
N SER A 1172 -16.12 -58.66 -14.69
CA SER A 1172 -15.18 -58.14 -13.67
C SER A 1172 -15.72 -58.11 -12.24
N HIS A 1173 -17.05 -58.18 -12.02
CA HIS A 1173 -17.61 -58.43 -10.69
C HIS A 1173 -17.47 -59.91 -10.27
N ARG A 1174 -17.62 -60.83 -11.23
CA ARG A 1174 -17.44 -62.28 -11.01
C ARG A 1174 -15.97 -62.58 -10.75
N ASP A 1175 -15.07 -62.00 -11.54
CA ASP A 1175 -13.61 -62.07 -11.34
C ASP A 1175 -13.20 -61.54 -9.96
N LEU A 1176 -13.82 -60.43 -9.49
CA LEU A 1176 -13.59 -59.88 -8.16
C LEU A 1176 -14.11 -60.82 -7.05
N LEU A 1177 -15.34 -61.30 -7.13
CA LEU A 1177 -15.91 -62.21 -6.14
C LEU A 1177 -15.19 -63.56 -6.09
N ASN A 1178 -14.70 -64.05 -7.23
CA ASN A 1178 -13.88 -65.24 -7.30
C ASN A 1178 -12.49 -65.01 -6.68
N ARG A 1179 -11.81 -63.89 -6.99
CA ARG A 1179 -10.50 -63.59 -6.40
C ARG A 1179 -10.54 -63.36 -4.89
N GLU A 1180 -11.56 -62.68 -4.39
CA GLU A 1180 -11.63 -62.26 -2.98
C GLU A 1180 -12.32 -63.31 -2.08
N PHE A 1181 -13.18 -64.17 -2.63
CA PHE A 1181 -13.99 -65.13 -1.86
C PHE A 1181 -14.08 -66.55 -2.46
N ASN A 1182 -13.33 -66.87 -3.52
CA ASN A 1182 -13.36 -68.14 -4.26
C ASN A 1182 -14.76 -68.56 -4.78
N LEU A 1183 -15.63 -67.58 -5.05
CA LEU A 1183 -16.96 -67.81 -5.63
C LEU A 1183 -16.91 -67.84 -7.16
N ASN A 1184 -16.99 -69.03 -7.75
CA ASN A 1184 -17.42 -69.20 -9.14
C ASN A 1184 -18.94 -68.94 -9.26
N LEU A 1185 -19.32 -67.94 -10.08
CA LEU A 1185 -20.68 -67.38 -10.19
C LEU A 1185 -21.09 -67.12 -11.63
#